data_AF-A0A8G0LLQ4-F1
#
_entry.id   AF-A0A8G0LLQ4-F1
#
_cell.length_a   1.000
_cell.length_b   1.000
_cell.length_c   1.000
_cell.angle_alpha   90.00
_cell.angle_beta   90.00
_cell.angle_gamma   90.00
#
_symmetry.space_group_name_H-M   'P 1'
#
loop_
_entity.id
_entity.type
_entity.pdbx_description
1 polymer ?
#
loop_
_entity_poly.entity_id
_entity_poly.type
_entity_poly.pdbx_seq_one_letter_code
_entity_poly.pdbx_strand_id
1 'polypeptide(L)'
;MRLLKTDTLEFRDFDYGNIPQYAILSHRWGSEELTLQEMEAGVTNKQGYKKVQQFCSRAKADGFDYGWVDTCCINKTSSAELSEAINSMYLWYYQAERCYAYLVDVPSKSNIEDSEWFNRGWTLQELVAPSEVYFVDEHWNDLGTKKDLQQIVAKCTGIPINILSGDDDLETASIAQRMSWAANRKTQRLEDRAYSLMGIFGINMPLLYGEGERAFIRLQEEIMKVSDDHSIFAWESSDSRGGILATSPEAFKDSKNIIPFNHFNDPNDSSTVSSRGVHLSARFMGRGPRGLGVAILHCKQQGVEDRPIAIYVRDLFGTMQTFERVRSEKLEQLDLRKFRSSQYPMRKLCVQTGRMTPTRRSKNIGKDGSPTQYDVYDNDTLEQLISLSDPKALLRAAESGFEDRVWLLLTRDDIMIDWMDEHREYALLRAIDGGHENIVKILLARGANCGHIAGTFRTPLLFAVQRGHKSIVKLLLDNGAKVDFKDEKLVETPLLIAAEKGLEEIVELLLDKGADINSFDRPSDTPLRVASKAGHYDTVKLLLDNGARVDLTHYRSQHTPLQEAAAWGHESVVELLLDWDADINLRDFSGRSPLYLASSSGHENIVRLLFERGAEVDEKVRISPSGYKTVNKVLQDKDSEDKPKEKKSGNFSISLFKKT
;
A
#
# COMPACT_ATOMS: atom_id res chain seq x y z
N MET A 1 -43.23 10.99 13.96
CA MET A 1 -43.40 9.59 14.43
C MET A 1 -44.88 9.24 14.42
N ARG A 2 -45.25 8.12 13.82
CA ARG A 2 -46.63 7.59 13.84
C ARG A 2 -46.82 6.70 15.05
N LEU A 3 -47.88 6.93 15.83
CA LEU A 3 -48.27 6.11 16.98
C LEU A 3 -49.68 5.55 16.79
N LEU A 4 -49.97 4.46 17.48
CA LEU A 4 -51.25 3.78 17.51
C LEU A 4 -52.00 4.13 18.80
N LYS A 5 -53.22 4.65 18.69
CA LYS A 5 -54.05 4.94 19.88
C LYS A 5 -54.57 3.63 20.47
N THR A 6 -54.31 3.38 21.76
CA THR A 6 -54.50 2.04 22.36
C THR A 6 -55.96 1.63 22.52
N ASP A 7 -56.90 2.57 22.53
CA ASP A 7 -58.33 2.31 22.69
C ASP A 7 -59.07 2.02 21.37
N THR A 8 -58.59 2.57 20.27
CA THR A 8 -59.29 2.63 18.97
C THR A 8 -58.48 1.98 17.85
N LEU A 9 -57.17 1.77 18.04
CA LEU A 9 -56.23 1.31 17.03
C LEU A 9 -56.14 2.27 15.82
N GLU A 10 -56.43 3.55 16.03
CA GLU A 10 -56.25 4.59 15.02
C GLU A 10 -54.81 5.14 15.04
N PHE A 11 -54.27 5.44 13.87
CA PHE A 11 -52.96 6.08 13.76
C PHE A 11 -53.03 7.58 14.02
N ARG A 12 -52.01 8.11 14.70
CA ARG A 12 -51.76 9.55 14.85
C ARG A 12 -50.30 9.86 14.62
N ASP A 13 -50.05 10.90 13.83
CA ASP A 13 -48.71 11.40 13.56
C ASP A 13 -48.36 12.53 14.53
N PHE A 14 -47.15 12.47 15.08
CA PHE A 14 -46.60 13.45 16.01
C PHE A 14 -45.26 13.98 15.51
N ASP A 15 -45.06 15.28 15.65
CA ASP A 15 -43.76 15.92 15.43
C ASP A 15 -42.78 15.55 16.56
N TYR A 16 -41.49 15.51 16.24
CA TYR A 16 -40.44 15.06 17.18
C TYR A 16 -40.41 15.83 18.52
N GLY A 17 -40.86 17.09 18.55
CA GLY A 17 -40.91 17.89 19.79
C GLY A 17 -42.14 17.65 20.67
N ASN A 18 -43.14 16.91 20.18
CA ASN A 18 -44.46 16.78 20.82
C ASN A 18 -44.95 15.32 20.87
N ILE A 19 -44.02 14.37 21.01
CA ILE A 19 -44.37 12.95 21.12
C ILE A 19 -44.93 12.69 22.53
N PRO A 20 -46.16 12.16 22.67
CA PRO A 20 -46.74 11.85 23.99
C PRO A 20 -46.03 10.64 24.61
N GLN A 21 -46.33 10.31 25.88
CA GLN A 21 -45.90 9.04 26.47
C GLN A 21 -46.51 7.86 25.70
N TYR A 22 -45.71 6.83 25.47
CA TYR A 22 -46.12 5.65 24.72
C TYR A 22 -45.41 4.38 25.20
N ALA A 23 -46.08 3.26 24.99
CA ALA A 23 -45.48 1.93 25.07
C ALA A 23 -44.95 1.49 23.71
N ILE A 24 -43.92 0.64 23.70
CA ILE A 24 -43.34 0.10 22.47
C ILE A 24 -43.33 -1.43 22.49
N LEU A 25 -43.63 -2.06 21.36
CA LEU A 25 -43.58 -3.51 21.20
C LEU A 25 -42.27 -3.94 20.55
N SER A 26 -41.51 -4.79 21.24
CA SER A 26 -40.42 -5.58 20.67
C SER A 26 -40.88 -7.02 20.49
N HIS A 27 -40.72 -7.58 19.29
CA HIS A 27 -41.32 -8.87 18.99
C HIS A 27 -40.70 -9.62 17.82
N ARG A 28 -41.20 -10.83 17.66
CA ARG A 28 -41.05 -11.63 16.45
C ARG A 28 -42.42 -11.93 15.87
N TRP A 29 -42.52 -11.91 14.54
CA TRP A 29 -43.67 -12.42 13.82
C TRP A 29 -43.65 -13.94 13.70
N GLY A 30 -44.84 -14.54 13.88
CA GLY A 30 -45.11 -15.92 13.47
C GLY A 30 -45.40 -15.96 11.97
N SER A 31 -46.39 -16.74 11.56
CA SER A 31 -46.75 -16.91 10.14
C SER A 31 -47.41 -15.69 9.49
N GLU A 32 -47.97 -14.75 10.26
CA GLU A 32 -48.76 -13.63 9.74
C GLU A 32 -48.33 -12.28 10.35
N GLU A 33 -47.41 -11.58 9.68
CA GLU A 33 -47.09 -10.17 9.95
C GLU A 33 -48.26 -9.27 9.54
N LEU A 34 -48.52 -8.22 10.33
CA LEU A 34 -49.48 -7.17 10.02
C LEU A 34 -48.73 -5.92 9.54
N THR A 35 -48.94 -5.51 8.30
CA THR A 35 -48.31 -4.30 7.75
C THR A 35 -49.19 -3.06 7.94
N LEU A 36 -48.60 -1.86 7.80
CA LEU A 36 -49.35 -0.59 7.79
C LEU A 36 -50.48 -0.62 6.75
N GLN A 37 -50.22 -1.07 5.52
CA GLN A 37 -51.21 -1.08 4.44
C GLN A 37 -52.40 -2.01 4.76
N GLU A 38 -52.14 -3.13 5.43
CA GLU A 38 -53.19 -4.05 5.84
C GLU A 38 -54.03 -3.49 6.97
N MET A 39 -53.41 -2.76 7.89
CA MET A 39 -54.10 -2.07 8.96
C MET A 39 -54.98 -0.93 8.42
N GLU A 40 -54.47 -0.15 7.48
CA GLU A 40 -55.23 0.89 6.76
C GLU A 40 -56.37 0.29 5.91
N ALA A 41 -56.18 -0.91 5.36
CA ALA A 41 -57.20 -1.65 4.63
C ALA A 41 -58.23 -2.34 5.53
N GLY A 42 -58.12 -2.24 6.86
CA GLY A 42 -59.06 -2.81 7.81
C GLY A 42 -58.98 -4.33 7.97
N VAL A 43 -57.81 -4.94 7.74
CA VAL A 43 -57.60 -6.38 7.89
C VAL A 43 -57.58 -6.76 9.38
N THR A 44 -58.58 -7.51 9.84
CA THR A 44 -58.74 -7.90 11.25
C THR A 44 -58.62 -9.40 11.52
N ASN A 45 -58.63 -10.23 10.47
CA ASN A 45 -58.67 -11.69 10.57
C ASN A 45 -57.29 -12.35 10.76
N LYS A 46 -56.19 -11.59 10.70
CA LYS A 46 -54.82 -12.09 10.90
C LYS A 46 -54.47 -12.30 12.37
N GLN A 47 -53.62 -13.29 12.64
CA GLN A 47 -53.01 -13.46 13.97
C GLN A 47 -52.20 -12.23 14.37
N GLY A 48 -51.56 -11.56 13.41
CA GLY A 48 -50.81 -10.34 13.71
C GLY A 48 -51.68 -9.18 14.18
N TYR A 49 -52.91 -9.06 13.67
CA TYR A 49 -53.89 -8.09 14.16
C TYR A 49 -54.26 -8.35 15.62
N LYS A 50 -54.54 -9.61 15.96
CA LYS A 50 -54.86 -9.99 17.35
C LYS A 50 -53.72 -9.65 18.30
N LYS A 51 -52.46 -9.90 17.91
CA LYS A 51 -51.29 -9.53 18.71
C LYS A 51 -51.22 -8.02 18.96
N VAL A 52 -51.40 -7.19 17.93
CA VAL A 52 -51.39 -5.73 18.06
C VAL A 52 -52.55 -5.24 18.95
N GLN A 53 -53.72 -5.87 18.83
CA GLN A 53 -54.87 -5.57 19.69
C GLN A 53 -54.59 -5.92 21.17
N GLN A 54 -53.98 -7.07 21.43
CA GLN A 54 -53.59 -7.49 22.78
C GLN A 54 -52.51 -6.58 23.37
N PHE A 55 -51.51 -6.20 22.57
CA PHE A 55 -50.52 -5.19 22.93
C PHE A 55 -51.18 -3.88 23.36
N CYS A 56 -52.08 -3.34 22.55
CA CYS A 56 -52.76 -2.09 22.88
C CYS A 56 -53.63 -2.22 24.13
N SER A 57 -54.31 -3.36 24.31
CA SER A 57 -55.09 -3.64 25.50
C SER A 57 -54.22 -3.67 26.76
N ARG A 58 -53.04 -4.31 26.68
CA ARG A 58 -52.05 -4.34 27.77
C ARG A 58 -51.48 -2.96 28.06
N ALA A 59 -51.03 -2.24 27.03
CA ALA A 59 -50.50 -0.89 27.16
C ALA A 59 -51.52 0.07 27.78
N LYS A 60 -52.80 -0.01 27.38
CA LYS A 60 -53.89 0.77 27.96
C LYS A 60 -54.13 0.43 29.43
N ALA A 61 -54.13 -0.86 29.77
CA ALA A 61 -54.28 -1.30 31.17
C ALA A 61 -53.14 -0.77 32.06
N ASP A 62 -51.94 -0.65 31.49
CA ASP A 62 -50.76 -0.11 32.14
C ASP A 62 -50.67 1.44 32.08
N GLY A 63 -51.69 2.12 31.53
CA GLY A 63 -51.85 3.58 31.57
C GLY A 63 -51.38 4.34 30.33
N PHE A 64 -51.04 3.67 29.23
CA PHE A 64 -50.57 4.30 28.00
C PHE A 64 -51.70 4.53 26.99
N ASP A 65 -51.90 5.78 26.58
CA ASP A 65 -52.86 6.15 25.53
C ASP A 65 -52.36 5.79 24.12
N TYR A 66 -51.04 5.63 23.96
CA TYR A 66 -50.39 5.37 22.69
C TYR A 66 -49.43 4.18 22.78
N GLY A 67 -49.37 3.42 21.69
CA GLY A 67 -48.45 2.32 21.47
C GLY A 67 -47.71 2.46 20.15
N TRP A 68 -46.54 1.84 20.02
CA TRP A 68 -45.78 1.77 18.78
C TRP A 68 -45.40 0.34 18.43
N VAL A 69 -45.57 -0.02 17.15
CA VAL A 69 -45.19 -1.32 16.58
C VAL A 69 -44.56 -1.09 15.21
N ASP A 70 -43.32 -1.53 15.05
CA ASP A 70 -42.46 -1.29 13.88
C ASP A 70 -43.16 -1.55 12.53
N THR A 71 -43.90 -2.64 12.44
CA THR A 71 -44.48 -3.11 11.17
C THR A 71 -45.70 -2.36 10.67
N CYS A 72 -46.48 -1.77 11.57
CA CYS A 72 -47.69 -1.05 11.23
C CYS A 72 -47.58 0.45 11.53
N CYS A 73 -46.58 0.91 12.28
CA CYS A 73 -46.32 2.34 12.47
C CYS A 73 -45.36 2.90 11.39
N ILE A 74 -44.55 2.05 10.75
CA ILE A 74 -43.62 2.47 9.68
C ILE A 74 -44.19 2.10 8.31
N ASN A 75 -44.23 3.04 7.38
CA ASN A 75 -44.47 2.76 5.98
C ASN A 75 -43.22 2.14 5.32
N LYS A 76 -43.09 0.81 5.39
CA LYS A 76 -41.98 0.07 4.78
C LYS A 76 -41.91 0.16 3.25
N THR A 77 -42.95 0.69 2.58
CA THR A 77 -42.95 0.89 1.12
C THR A 77 -42.32 2.23 0.71
N SER A 78 -42.23 3.19 1.64
CA SER A 78 -41.51 4.45 1.45
C SER A 78 -40.06 4.29 1.86
N SER A 79 -39.13 4.36 0.91
CA SER A 79 -37.69 4.26 1.20
C SER A 79 -37.19 5.38 2.11
N ALA A 80 -37.78 6.58 1.98
CA ALA A 80 -37.43 7.74 2.81
C ALA A 80 -37.87 7.51 4.27
N GLU A 81 -39.12 7.12 4.48
CA GLU A 81 -39.66 6.86 5.83
C GLU A 81 -38.96 5.66 6.48
N LEU A 82 -38.68 4.59 5.72
CA LEU A 82 -37.93 3.45 6.22
C LEU A 82 -36.51 3.83 6.65
N SER A 83 -35.83 4.68 5.87
CA SER A 83 -34.49 5.16 6.21
C SER A 83 -34.48 6.04 7.46
N GLU A 84 -35.43 6.97 7.57
CA GLU A 84 -35.61 7.81 8.76
C GLU A 84 -35.94 6.96 9.98
N ALA A 85 -36.82 5.97 9.83
CA ALA A 85 -37.24 5.08 10.90
C ALA A 85 -36.09 4.21 11.41
N ILE A 86 -35.28 3.63 10.53
CA ILE A 86 -34.13 2.81 10.95
C ILE A 86 -33.09 3.66 11.67
N ASN A 87 -32.81 4.88 11.19
CA ASN A 87 -31.89 5.80 11.86
C ASN A 87 -32.44 6.31 13.21
N SER A 88 -33.76 6.41 13.36
CA SER A 88 -34.42 6.86 14.59
C SER A 88 -34.76 5.72 15.55
N MET A 89 -34.57 4.46 15.15
CA MET A 89 -35.08 3.28 15.86
C MET A 89 -34.62 3.25 17.32
N TYR A 90 -33.31 3.42 17.53
CA TYR A 90 -32.74 3.46 18.87
C TYR A 90 -33.33 4.56 19.73
N LEU A 91 -33.49 5.77 19.16
CA LEU A 91 -34.08 6.91 19.87
C LEU A 91 -35.53 6.64 20.26
N TRP A 92 -36.32 5.99 19.39
CA TRP A 92 -37.70 5.62 19.70
C TRP A 92 -37.78 4.58 20.81
N TYR A 93 -36.92 3.57 20.81
CA TYR A 93 -36.85 2.64 21.95
C TYR A 93 -36.36 3.33 23.23
N TYR A 94 -35.40 4.24 23.14
CA TYR A 94 -34.87 5.01 24.28
C TYR A 94 -35.92 5.93 24.91
N GLN A 95 -36.75 6.59 24.09
CA GLN A 95 -37.81 7.51 24.56
C GLN A 95 -39.09 6.80 25.01
N ALA A 96 -39.27 5.54 24.68
CA ALA A 96 -40.44 4.78 25.12
C ALA A 96 -40.39 4.58 26.63
N GLU A 97 -41.49 4.90 27.32
CA GLU A 97 -41.61 4.74 28.78
C GLU A 97 -41.60 3.26 29.17
N ARG A 98 -42.08 2.38 28.27
CA ARG A 98 -42.09 0.93 28.48
C ARG A 98 -41.97 0.16 27.18
N CYS A 99 -41.02 -0.77 27.14
CA CYS A 99 -40.90 -1.77 26.08
C CYS A 99 -41.48 -3.12 26.54
N TYR A 100 -42.36 -3.71 25.73
CA TYR A 100 -42.81 -5.09 25.93
C TYR A 100 -42.07 -6.01 24.95
N ALA A 101 -41.22 -6.88 25.49
CA ALA A 101 -40.54 -7.92 24.73
C ALA A 101 -41.42 -9.19 24.69
N TYR A 102 -42.07 -9.41 23.55
CA TYR A 102 -42.99 -10.53 23.33
C TYR A 102 -42.23 -11.81 22.93
N LEU A 103 -42.15 -12.76 23.87
CA LEU A 103 -41.41 -14.02 23.75
C LEU A 103 -42.38 -15.18 23.41
N VAL A 104 -42.72 -15.30 22.12
CA VAL A 104 -43.70 -16.29 21.65
C VAL A 104 -43.29 -17.75 21.90
N ASP A 105 -41.99 -18.00 22.04
CA ASP A 105 -41.38 -19.32 22.15
C ASP A 105 -41.06 -19.72 23.60
N VAL A 106 -41.46 -18.90 24.57
CA VAL A 106 -41.17 -19.13 25.99
C VAL A 106 -42.47 -19.46 26.73
N PRO A 107 -42.70 -20.75 27.08
CA PRO A 107 -43.93 -21.15 27.77
C PRO A 107 -43.95 -20.76 29.26
N SER A 108 -42.78 -20.50 29.85
CA SER A 108 -42.68 -20.09 31.25
C SER A 108 -41.31 -19.45 31.55
N LYS A 109 -41.21 -18.76 32.69
CA LYS A 109 -40.01 -18.03 33.13
C LYS A 109 -38.73 -18.88 33.14
N SER A 110 -38.81 -20.18 33.40
CA SER A 110 -37.64 -21.09 33.41
C SER A 110 -36.99 -21.27 32.04
N ASN A 111 -37.67 -20.92 30.95
CA ASN A 111 -37.22 -21.15 29.57
C ASN A 111 -36.84 -19.86 28.83
N ILE A 112 -36.75 -18.71 29.52
CA ILE A 112 -36.39 -17.43 28.89
C ILE A 112 -35.04 -17.52 28.16
N GLU A 113 -34.08 -18.25 28.72
CA GLU A 113 -32.73 -18.41 28.15
C GLU A 113 -32.75 -19.01 26.74
N ASP A 114 -33.77 -19.81 26.43
CA ASP A 114 -33.90 -20.53 25.16
C ASP A 114 -34.58 -19.69 24.07
N SER A 115 -35.08 -18.49 24.42
CA SER A 115 -35.82 -17.66 23.46
C SER A 115 -34.93 -17.23 22.30
N GLU A 116 -35.43 -17.47 21.09
CA GLU A 116 -34.79 -16.98 19.88
C GLU A 116 -34.91 -15.47 19.71
N TRP A 117 -35.64 -14.76 20.58
CA TRP A 117 -35.66 -13.29 20.62
C TRP A 117 -34.25 -12.73 20.88
N PHE A 118 -33.48 -13.35 21.79
CA PHE A 118 -32.10 -12.95 22.09
C PHE A 118 -31.14 -13.16 20.92
N ASN A 119 -31.52 -13.99 19.95
CA ASN A 119 -30.72 -14.33 18.77
C ASN A 119 -31.01 -13.44 17.55
N ARG A 120 -31.94 -12.50 17.61
CA ARG A 120 -32.22 -11.59 16.48
C ARG A 120 -31.32 -10.35 16.53
N GLY A 121 -30.94 -9.81 15.37
CA GLY A 121 -30.09 -8.61 15.28
C GLY A 121 -30.75 -7.37 15.91
N TRP A 122 -31.94 -7.01 15.43
CA TRP A 122 -32.67 -5.80 15.85
C TRP A 122 -32.99 -5.75 17.34
N THR A 123 -33.26 -6.91 17.97
CA THR A 123 -33.63 -6.98 19.39
C THR A 123 -32.51 -6.55 20.35
N LEU A 124 -31.27 -6.36 19.86
CA LEU A 124 -30.18 -5.86 20.69
C LEU A 124 -30.43 -4.42 21.13
N GLN A 125 -30.71 -3.52 20.19
CA GLN A 125 -31.06 -2.14 20.54
C GLN A 125 -32.41 -2.05 21.25
N GLU A 126 -33.36 -2.94 20.94
CA GLU A 126 -34.67 -2.99 21.59
C GLU A 126 -34.59 -3.43 23.06
N LEU A 127 -33.53 -4.16 23.43
CA LEU A 127 -33.21 -4.52 24.81
C LEU A 127 -32.50 -3.39 25.57
N VAL A 128 -31.52 -2.79 24.89
CA VAL A 128 -30.54 -1.90 25.50
C VAL A 128 -31.06 -0.48 25.62
N ALA A 129 -31.72 0.04 24.59
CA ALA A 129 -32.14 1.43 24.53
C ALA A 129 -33.21 1.81 25.57
N PRO A 130 -34.29 1.03 25.79
CA PRO A 130 -35.32 1.41 26.76
C PRO A 130 -34.83 1.29 28.20
N SER A 131 -35.29 2.20 29.07
CA SER A 131 -35.06 2.07 30.52
C SER A 131 -35.83 0.88 31.10
N GLU A 132 -37.11 0.73 30.75
CA GLU A 132 -37.98 -0.38 31.17
C GLU A 132 -38.24 -1.38 30.04
N VAL A 133 -37.93 -2.66 30.28
CA VAL A 133 -38.32 -3.77 29.39
C VAL A 133 -39.06 -4.83 30.21
N TYR A 134 -40.26 -5.18 29.78
CA TYR A 134 -41.11 -6.22 30.34
C TYR A 134 -41.14 -7.41 29.39
N PHE A 135 -40.75 -8.58 29.87
CA PHE A 135 -40.83 -9.81 29.10
C PHE A 135 -42.19 -10.47 29.31
N VAL A 136 -42.88 -10.77 28.22
CA VAL A 136 -44.20 -11.41 28.23
C VAL A 136 -44.22 -12.64 27.35
N ASP A 137 -44.99 -13.66 27.73
CA ASP A 137 -45.18 -14.88 26.94
C ASP A 137 -46.22 -14.69 25.81
N GLU A 138 -46.52 -15.76 25.07
CA GLU A 138 -47.52 -15.74 24.00
C GLU A 138 -48.95 -15.43 24.46
N HIS A 139 -49.21 -15.57 25.75
CA HIS A 139 -50.50 -15.31 26.38
C HIS A 139 -50.54 -13.95 27.11
N TRP A 140 -49.49 -13.12 26.95
CA TRP A 140 -49.34 -11.82 27.60
C TRP A 140 -49.21 -11.89 29.13
N ASN A 141 -48.78 -13.03 29.68
CA ASN A 141 -48.42 -13.15 31.09
C ASN A 141 -47.01 -12.58 31.33
N ASP A 142 -46.82 -11.95 32.48
CA ASP A 142 -45.53 -11.37 32.87
C ASP A 142 -44.51 -12.46 33.24
N LEU A 143 -43.38 -12.46 32.55
CA LEU A 143 -42.23 -13.33 32.83
C LEU A 143 -41.19 -12.64 33.75
N GLY A 144 -41.20 -11.30 33.77
CA GLY A 144 -40.34 -10.45 34.59
C GLY A 144 -39.85 -9.22 33.83
N THR A 145 -39.15 -8.34 34.51
CA THR A 145 -38.54 -7.14 33.90
C THR A 145 -37.05 -7.35 33.59
N LYS A 146 -36.45 -6.47 32.76
CA LYS A 146 -35.00 -6.41 32.54
C LYS A 146 -34.22 -6.31 33.86
N LYS A 147 -34.76 -5.56 34.82
CA LYS A 147 -34.18 -5.43 36.17
C LYS A 147 -34.22 -6.74 36.94
N ASP A 148 -35.36 -7.44 36.93
CA ASP A 148 -35.51 -8.71 37.65
C ASP A 148 -34.68 -9.85 37.02
N LEU A 149 -34.50 -9.80 35.70
CA LEU A 149 -33.91 -10.86 34.90
C LEU A 149 -32.47 -10.55 34.46
N GLN A 150 -31.85 -9.49 34.97
CA GLN A 150 -30.52 -9.01 34.52
C GLN A 150 -29.45 -10.10 34.48
N GLN A 151 -29.47 -11.08 35.41
CA GLN A 151 -28.53 -12.20 35.42
C GLN A 151 -28.72 -13.14 34.22
N ILE A 152 -29.97 -13.47 33.92
CA ILE A 152 -30.38 -14.31 32.79
C ILE A 152 -30.05 -13.57 31.49
N VAL A 153 -30.45 -12.30 31.39
CA VAL A 153 -30.20 -11.46 30.21
C VAL A 153 -28.70 -11.29 29.96
N ALA A 154 -27.89 -11.02 30.98
CA ALA A 154 -26.44 -10.92 30.87
C ALA A 154 -25.82 -12.23 30.37
N LYS A 155 -26.29 -13.38 30.88
CA LYS A 155 -25.84 -14.69 30.43
C LYS A 155 -26.17 -14.95 28.94
N CYS A 156 -27.37 -14.59 28.50
CA CYS A 156 -27.80 -14.77 27.11
C CYS A 156 -27.08 -13.83 26.13
N THR A 157 -26.80 -12.60 26.53
CA THR A 157 -26.35 -11.53 25.62
C THR A 157 -24.87 -11.18 25.75
N GLY A 158 -24.24 -11.52 26.87
CA GLY A 158 -22.89 -11.07 27.22
C GLY A 158 -22.82 -9.59 27.63
N ILE A 159 -23.96 -8.91 27.79
CA ILE A 159 -24.00 -7.51 28.20
C ILE A 159 -23.75 -7.43 29.72
N PRO A 160 -22.82 -6.57 30.18
CA PRO A 160 -22.58 -6.36 31.60
C PRO A 160 -23.83 -5.90 32.38
N ILE A 161 -23.97 -6.35 33.62
CA ILE A 161 -25.16 -6.09 34.44
C ILE A 161 -25.37 -4.60 34.71
N ASN A 162 -24.29 -3.87 35.00
CA ASN A 162 -24.23 -2.41 35.17
C ASN A 162 -24.78 -1.65 33.96
N ILE A 163 -24.60 -2.16 32.73
CA ILE A 163 -25.20 -1.56 31.53
C ILE A 163 -26.68 -1.93 31.42
N LEU A 164 -27.06 -3.16 31.79
CA LEU A 164 -28.47 -3.58 31.77
C LEU A 164 -29.32 -2.89 32.83
N SER A 165 -28.74 -2.55 33.99
CA SER A 165 -29.38 -1.80 35.08
C SER A 165 -29.46 -0.30 34.81
N GLY A 166 -28.64 0.21 33.88
CA GLY A 166 -28.51 1.65 33.61
C GLY A 166 -27.59 2.38 34.61
N ASP A 167 -26.78 1.64 35.38
CA ASP A 167 -25.78 2.23 36.27
C ASP A 167 -24.60 2.81 35.50
N ASP A 168 -24.24 2.17 34.37
CA ASP A 168 -23.18 2.63 33.46
C ASP A 168 -23.72 2.88 32.04
N ASP A 169 -23.23 3.94 31.40
CA ASP A 169 -23.55 4.27 30.01
C ASP A 169 -22.94 3.25 29.04
N LEU A 170 -23.56 3.08 27.86
CA LEU A 170 -23.05 2.20 26.81
C LEU A 170 -21.64 2.55 26.34
N GLU A 171 -21.29 3.83 26.37
CA GLU A 171 -20.00 4.35 25.93
C GLU A 171 -18.85 3.92 26.86
N THR A 172 -19.15 3.45 28.07
CA THR A 172 -18.15 2.84 28.97
C THR A 172 -17.61 1.51 28.44
N ALA A 173 -18.40 0.81 27.61
CA ALA A 173 -17.98 -0.41 26.95
C ALA A 173 -17.24 -0.10 25.64
N SER A 174 -16.13 -0.82 25.43
CA SER A 174 -15.34 -0.70 24.20
C SER A 174 -16.16 -1.07 22.97
N ILE A 175 -15.72 -0.63 21.79
CA ILE A 175 -16.31 -1.03 20.52
C ILE A 175 -16.30 -2.55 20.39
N ALA A 176 -15.19 -3.20 20.73
CA ALA A 176 -15.08 -4.66 20.70
C ALA A 176 -16.12 -5.36 21.57
N GLN A 177 -16.36 -4.84 22.79
CA GLN A 177 -17.38 -5.37 23.70
C GLN A 177 -18.78 -5.22 23.10
N ARG A 178 -19.12 -4.03 22.62
CA ARG A 178 -20.42 -3.75 21.99
C ARG A 178 -20.65 -4.60 20.74
N MET A 179 -19.63 -4.80 19.91
CA MET A 179 -19.68 -5.70 18.74
C MET A 179 -19.89 -7.17 19.16
N SER A 180 -19.26 -7.60 20.26
CA SER A 180 -19.38 -8.98 20.75
C SER A 180 -20.82 -9.35 21.17
N TRP A 181 -21.62 -8.38 21.65
CA TRP A 181 -23.04 -8.59 21.99
C TRP A 181 -23.90 -8.94 20.76
N ALA A 182 -23.41 -8.60 19.56
CA ALA A 182 -24.04 -8.90 18.30
C ALA A 182 -23.49 -10.16 17.60
N ALA A 183 -22.39 -10.73 18.10
CA ALA A 183 -21.64 -11.79 17.41
C ALA A 183 -22.47 -13.05 17.10
N ASN A 184 -23.40 -13.42 17.98
CA ASN A 184 -24.25 -14.61 17.80
C ASN A 184 -25.64 -14.29 17.24
N ARG A 185 -25.91 -13.02 16.91
CA ARG A 185 -27.23 -12.56 16.45
C ARG A 185 -27.39 -12.72 14.94
N LYS A 186 -28.61 -13.02 14.51
CA LYS A 186 -28.98 -13.29 13.12
C LYS A 186 -29.96 -12.23 12.61
N THR A 187 -29.79 -11.88 11.34
CA THR A 187 -30.66 -10.96 10.61
C THR A 187 -31.19 -11.64 9.36
N GLN A 188 -32.30 -11.13 8.80
CA GLN A 188 -32.85 -11.65 7.56
C GLN A 188 -32.01 -11.22 6.35
N ARG A 189 -31.65 -9.93 6.28
CA ARG A 189 -30.72 -9.40 5.27
C ARG A 189 -29.32 -9.30 5.84
N LEU A 190 -28.31 -9.37 4.97
CA LEU A 190 -26.91 -9.30 5.40
C LEU A 190 -26.55 -7.89 5.88
N GLU A 191 -27.04 -6.86 5.19
CA GLU A 191 -26.82 -5.46 5.53
C GLU A 191 -27.43 -5.05 6.88
N ASP A 192 -28.50 -5.73 7.31
CA ASP A 192 -29.14 -5.48 8.60
C ASP A 192 -28.21 -5.79 9.78
N ARG A 193 -27.16 -6.60 9.58
CA ARG A 193 -26.11 -6.85 10.61
C ARG A 193 -25.41 -5.56 11.00
N ALA A 194 -25.36 -4.58 10.10
CA ALA A 194 -24.84 -3.25 10.35
C ALA A 194 -25.94 -2.31 10.85
N TYR A 195 -27.07 -2.27 10.15
CA TYR A 195 -28.14 -1.31 10.44
C TYR A 195 -28.75 -1.50 11.83
N SER A 196 -28.84 -2.74 12.33
CA SER A 196 -29.34 -3.00 13.69
C SER A 196 -28.39 -2.52 14.81
N LEU A 197 -27.17 -2.14 14.47
CA LEU A 197 -26.13 -1.71 15.43
C LEU A 197 -25.89 -0.20 15.43
N MET A 198 -26.44 0.53 14.46
CA MET A 198 -26.25 1.97 14.31
C MET A 198 -26.53 2.74 15.60
N GLY A 199 -27.64 2.44 16.26
CA GLY A 199 -28.00 3.05 17.54
C GLY A 199 -27.05 2.74 18.70
N ILE A 200 -26.55 1.50 18.77
CA ILE A 200 -25.59 1.06 19.81
C ILE A 200 -24.29 1.87 19.74
N PHE A 201 -23.94 2.37 18.56
CA PHE A 201 -22.74 3.16 18.29
C PHE A 201 -23.00 4.65 18.03
N GLY A 202 -24.25 5.11 18.14
CA GLY A 202 -24.61 6.51 17.87
C GLY A 202 -24.36 6.95 16.41
N ILE A 203 -24.44 6.02 15.45
CA ILE A 203 -24.16 6.27 14.03
C ILE A 203 -25.44 6.52 13.26
N ASN A 204 -25.42 7.54 12.40
CA ASN A 204 -26.41 7.75 11.36
C ASN A 204 -25.75 7.53 10.00
N MET A 205 -26.32 6.66 9.17
CA MET A 205 -25.81 6.37 7.82
C MET A 205 -26.97 6.05 6.86
N PRO A 206 -26.86 6.44 5.56
CA PRO A 206 -27.89 6.13 4.57
C PRO A 206 -28.06 4.63 4.36
N LEU A 207 -29.29 4.17 4.13
CA LEU A 207 -29.54 2.77 3.78
C LEU A 207 -29.29 2.53 2.29
N LEU A 208 -28.42 1.57 1.99
CA LEU A 208 -28.10 1.16 0.63
C LEU A 208 -28.62 -0.27 0.40
N TYR A 209 -29.58 -0.42 -0.50
CA TYR A 209 -30.18 -1.71 -0.81
C TYR A 209 -29.20 -2.59 -1.60
N GLY A 210 -29.01 -3.83 -1.16
CA GLY A 210 -28.07 -4.76 -1.81
C GLY A 210 -26.60 -4.53 -1.49
N GLU A 211 -26.29 -3.71 -0.48
CA GLU A 211 -24.91 -3.48 -0.01
C GLU A 211 -24.28 -4.74 0.63
N GLY A 212 -25.11 -5.63 1.19
CA GLY A 212 -24.67 -6.90 1.77
C GLY A 212 -23.66 -6.72 2.90
N GLU A 213 -22.59 -7.52 2.89
CA GLU A 213 -21.53 -7.48 3.91
C GLU A 213 -20.79 -6.12 3.98
N ARG A 214 -20.84 -5.31 2.90
CA ARG A 214 -20.14 -4.02 2.87
C ARG A 214 -20.74 -3.01 3.85
N ALA A 215 -22.03 -3.17 4.18
CA ALA A 215 -22.70 -2.31 5.16
C ALA A 215 -22.00 -2.35 6.52
N PHE A 216 -21.48 -3.52 6.92
CA PHE A 216 -20.79 -3.68 8.20
C PHE A 216 -19.38 -3.07 8.20
N ILE A 217 -18.69 -3.09 7.05
CA ILE A 217 -17.44 -2.34 6.88
C ILE A 217 -17.73 -0.84 6.97
N ARG A 218 -18.76 -0.36 6.25
CA ARG A 218 -19.17 1.05 6.27
C ARG A 218 -19.57 1.52 7.67
N LEU A 219 -20.28 0.69 8.44
CA LEU A 219 -20.57 0.99 9.85
C LEU A 219 -19.28 1.22 10.64
N GLN A 220 -18.28 0.34 10.52
CA GLN A 220 -16.99 0.53 11.19
C GLN A 220 -16.28 1.81 10.73
N GLU A 221 -16.33 2.14 9.43
CA GLU A 221 -15.79 3.39 8.91
C GLU A 221 -16.48 4.63 9.51
N GLU A 222 -17.80 4.60 9.70
CA GLU A 222 -18.55 5.69 10.36
C GLU A 222 -18.20 5.77 11.86
N ILE A 223 -18.06 4.63 12.55
CA ILE A 223 -17.62 4.59 13.96
C ILE A 223 -16.25 5.26 14.13
N MET A 224 -15.31 4.99 13.22
CA MET A 224 -13.97 5.59 13.25
C MET A 224 -13.97 7.12 13.07
N LYS A 225 -15.04 7.72 12.54
CA LYS A 225 -15.13 9.19 12.41
C LYS A 225 -15.46 9.87 13.74
N VAL A 226 -16.05 9.14 14.68
CA VAL A 226 -16.53 9.68 15.96
C VAL A 226 -15.84 9.05 17.17
N SER A 227 -14.98 8.05 16.97
CA SER A 227 -14.27 7.34 18.04
C SER A 227 -12.83 7.00 17.65
N ASP A 228 -11.94 7.05 18.63
CA ASP A 228 -10.53 6.67 18.58
C ASP A 228 -10.24 5.32 19.26
N ASP A 229 -11.29 4.58 19.65
CA ASP A 229 -11.13 3.29 20.34
C ASP A 229 -10.58 2.21 19.41
N HIS A 230 -9.29 1.89 19.59
CA HIS A 230 -8.55 0.86 18.85
C HIS A 230 -9.13 -0.56 19.00
N SER A 231 -10.04 -0.81 19.95
CA SER A 231 -10.70 -2.10 20.10
C SER A 231 -11.52 -2.50 18.86
N ILE A 232 -11.90 -1.56 17.99
CA ILE A 232 -12.53 -1.85 16.68
C ILE A 232 -11.66 -2.77 15.80
N PHE A 233 -10.34 -2.76 15.96
CA PHE A 233 -9.43 -3.63 15.22
C PHE A 233 -9.17 -4.97 15.93
N ALA A 234 -9.65 -5.14 17.17
CA ALA A 234 -9.37 -6.30 18.02
C ALA A 234 -10.42 -7.41 17.84
N TRP A 235 -10.45 -7.99 16.64
CA TRP A 235 -11.32 -9.11 16.26
C TRP A 235 -10.50 -10.33 15.79
N GLU A 236 -11.11 -11.52 15.79
CA GLU A 236 -10.52 -12.79 15.36
C GLU A 236 -11.37 -13.45 14.26
N SER A 237 -10.81 -13.68 13.07
CA SER A 237 -11.48 -14.40 11.98
C SER A 237 -10.48 -14.84 10.90
N SER A 238 -10.78 -15.96 10.23
CA SER A 238 -10.07 -16.38 9.02
C SER A 238 -10.51 -15.61 7.76
N ASP A 239 -11.63 -14.90 7.84
CA ASP A 239 -12.11 -14.04 6.76
C ASP A 239 -11.35 -12.71 6.75
N SER A 240 -10.38 -12.62 5.83
CA SER A 240 -9.54 -11.44 5.62
C SER A 240 -10.05 -10.48 4.55
N ARG A 241 -11.26 -10.70 4.00
CA ARG A 241 -11.81 -9.85 2.91
C ARG A 241 -12.07 -8.41 3.32
N GLY A 242 -12.22 -8.13 4.61
CA GLY A 242 -12.35 -6.77 5.15
C GLY A 242 -10.99 -6.07 5.38
N GLY A 243 -9.87 -6.78 5.23
CA GLY A 243 -8.53 -6.26 5.53
C GLY A 243 -8.35 -6.07 7.03
N ILE A 244 -8.17 -4.84 7.49
CA ILE A 244 -8.09 -4.53 8.92
C ILE A 244 -9.45 -4.52 9.62
N LEU A 245 -10.53 -4.22 8.89
CA LEU A 245 -11.90 -4.17 9.41
C LEU A 245 -12.55 -5.54 9.30
N ALA A 246 -13.42 -5.87 10.25
CA ALA A 246 -14.12 -7.14 10.25
C ALA A 246 -15.23 -7.16 9.18
N THR A 247 -15.54 -8.35 8.65
CA THR A 247 -16.64 -8.52 7.68
C THR A 247 -18.00 -8.75 8.34
N SER A 248 -18.03 -9.09 9.63
CA SER A 248 -19.25 -9.26 10.41
C SER A 248 -19.01 -9.16 11.92
N PRO A 249 -20.07 -8.96 12.74
CA PRO A 249 -19.97 -8.98 14.19
C PRO A 249 -19.43 -10.30 14.78
N GLU A 250 -19.58 -11.42 14.05
CA GLU A 250 -19.11 -12.74 14.50
C GLU A 250 -17.61 -12.76 14.78
N ALA A 251 -16.82 -11.95 14.08
CA ALA A 251 -15.39 -11.81 14.30
C ALA A 251 -15.04 -11.26 15.71
N PHE A 252 -15.99 -10.65 16.41
CA PHE A 252 -15.80 -10.12 17.77
C PHE A 252 -16.30 -11.06 18.87
N LYS A 253 -16.70 -12.29 18.54
CA LYS A 253 -17.25 -13.25 19.52
C LYS A 253 -16.36 -13.45 20.74
N ASP A 254 -15.05 -13.54 20.54
CA ASP A 254 -14.06 -13.76 21.59
C ASP A 254 -13.46 -12.45 22.16
N SER A 255 -13.96 -11.30 21.67
CA SER A 255 -13.50 -9.95 22.04
C SER A 255 -14.28 -9.30 23.20
N LYS A 256 -15.18 -10.05 23.84
CA LYS A 256 -16.07 -9.56 24.93
C LYS A 256 -15.36 -9.00 26.18
N ASN A 257 -14.08 -9.32 26.37
CA ASN A 257 -13.30 -8.86 27.51
C ASN A 257 -12.25 -7.82 27.10
N ILE A 258 -12.31 -7.27 25.88
CA ILE A 258 -11.33 -6.29 25.41
C ILE A 258 -11.75 -4.90 25.87
N ILE A 259 -10.91 -4.23 26.63
CA ILE A 259 -11.16 -2.89 27.17
C ILE A 259 -10.13 -1.88 26.64
N PRO A 260 -10.47 -0.58 26.55
CA PRO A 260 -9.52 0.45 26.16
C PRO A 260 -8.37 0.50 27.16
N PHE A 261 -7.14 0.66 26.66
CA PHE A 261 -5.93 0.67 27.47
C PHE A 261 -4.80 1.38 26.75
N ASN A 262 -4.54 2.63 27.15
CA ASN A 262 -3.41 3.39 26.65
C ASN A 262 -2.23 3.29 27.64
N HIS A 263 -1.42 2.23 27.50
CA HIS A 263 -0.25 2.00 28.36
C HIS A 263 0.76 3.16 28.34
N PHE A 264 0.85 3.88 27.23
CA PHE A 264 1.92 4.83 26.94
C PHE A 264 1.50 6.30 27.09
N ASN A 265 0.21 6.56 27.36
CA ASN A 265 -0.38 7.91 27.26
C ASN A 265 -0.08 8.57 25.90
N ASP A 266 -0.04 7.78 24.83
CA ASP A 266 0.16 8.30 23.48
C ASP A 266 -1.00 9.24 23.12
N PRO A 267 -0.77 10.34 22.38
CA PRO A 267 -1.84 11.23 21.95
C PRO A 267 -2.85 10.49 21.07
N ASN A 268 -4.13 10.72 21.31
CA ASN A 268 -5.21 10.15 20.52
C ASN A 268 -5.24 10.80 19.13
N ASP A 269 -4.51 10.22 18.18
CA ASP A 269 -4.65 10.53 16.76
C ASP A 269 -5.84 9.74 16.19
N SER A 270 -6.85 10.43 15.69
CA SER A 270 -8.02 9.78 15.08
C SER A 270 -7.60 8.95 13.87
N SER A 271 -8.04 7.69 13.84
CA SER A 271 -7.87 6.83 12.67
C SER A 271 -8.73 7.35 11.51
N THR A 272 -8.21 7.31 10.28
CA THR A 272 -8.92 7.82 9.09
C THR A 272 -8.97 6.79 7.98
N VAL A 273 -9.97 6.90 7.11
CA VAL A 273 -10.16 5.99 5.97
C VAL A 273 -9.89 6.73 4.67
N SER A 274 -9.15 6.11 3.77
CA SER A 274 -8.82 6.63 2.45
C SER A 274 -8.99 5.55 1.37
N SER A 275 -8.88 5.93 0.09
CA SER A 275 -8.84 4.97 -1.02
C SER A 275 -7.68 3.98 -0.96
N ARG A 276 -6.63 4.25 -0.16
CA ARG A 276 -5.49 3.36 0.04
C ARG A 276 -5.69 2.36 1.19
N GLY A 277 -6.62 2.64 2.10
CA GLY A 277 -6.83 1.86 3.32
C GLY A 277 -7.09 2.72 4.56
N VAL A 278 -7.02 2.08 5.72
CA VAL A 278 -7.15 2.68 7.04
C VAL A 278 -5.80 3.21 7.50
N HIS A 279 -5.74 4.49 7.83
CA HIS A 279 -4.59 5.14 8.46
C HIS A 279 -4.79 5.14 9.98
N LEU A 280 -3.85 4.55 10.70
CA LEU A 280 -3.89 4.52 12.17
C LEU A 280 -2.49 4.79 12.74
N SER A 281 -2.44 5.55 13.82
CA SER A 281 -1.20 5.76 14.59
C SER A 281 -1.08 4.64 15.64
N ALA A 282 -0.17 3.69 15.42
CA ALA A 282 0.08 2.60 16.39
C ALA A 282 1.58 2.34 16.56
N ARG A 283 1.95 1.82 17.74
CA ARG A 283 3.33 1.42 17.99
C ARG A 283 3.60 0.17 17.19
N PHE A 284 4.72 0.14 16.47
CA PHE A 284 4.99 -0.90 15.49
C PHE A 284 6.34 -1.56 15.73
N MET A 285 6.36 -2.90 15.71
CA MET A 285 7.56 -3.70 15.93
C MET A 285 7.70 -4.77 14.84
N GLY A 286 8.90 -4.91 14.27
CA GLY A 286 9.21 -6.06 13.39
C GLY A 286 9.35 -7.36 14.19
N ARG A 287 8.76 -8.44 13.67
CA ARG A 287 8.67 -9.73 14.37
C ARG A 287 9.07 -10.92 13.50
N GLY A 288 9.29 -10.73 12.21
CA GLY A 288 9.58 -11.82 11.29
C GLY A 288 10.16 -11.36 9.96
N PRO A 289 10.43 -12.31 9.06
CA PRO A 289 10.90 -12.04 7.71
C PRO A 289 9.82 -11.37 6.86
N ARG A 290 10.23 -10.85 5.69
CA ARG A 290 9.36 -10.34 4.63
C ARG A 290 8.35 -9.32 5.13
N GLY A 291 8.83 -8.35 5.91
CA GLY A 291 8.01 -7.25 6.41
C GLY A 291 7.00 -7.61 7.49
N LEU A 292 7.11 -8.79 8.13
CA LEU A 292 6.19 -9.20 9.19
C LEU A 292 6.47 -8.43 10.48
N GLY A 293 5.45 -7.73 10.98
CA GLY A 293 5.49 -7.02 12.25
C GLY A 293 4.16 -7.10 12.99
N VAL A 294 4.12 -6.40 14.12
CA VAL A 294 2.93 -6.26 14.95
C VAL A 294 2.65 -4.78 15.19
N ALA A 295 1.38 -4.41 15.05
CA ALA A 295 0.86 -3.11 15.47
C ALA A 295 0.20 -3.28 16.84
N ILE A 296 0.66 -2.49 17.82
CA ILE A 296 0.20 -2.54 19.21
C ILE A 296 -1.00 -1.60 19.34
N LEU A 297 -2.15 -2.18 19.68
CA LEU A 297 -3.40 -1.46 19.85
C LEU A 297 -3.49 -0.87 21.26
N HIS A 298 -4.29 0.20 21.41
CA HIS A 298 -4.56 0.83 22.71
C HIS A 298 -5.71 0.12 23.43
N CYS A 299 -5.62 -1.20 23.54
CA CYS A 299 -6.58 -2.03 24.24
C CYS A 299 -5.90 -3.26 24.87
N LYS A 300 -6.53 -3.83 25.89
CA LYS A 300 -6.06 -5.05 26.56
C LYS A 300 -7.21 -5.98 26.92
N GLN A 301 -6.88 -7.23 27.26
CA GLN A 301 -7.86 -8.13 27.84
C GLN A 301 -8.06 -7.81 29.33
N GLN A 302 -9.32 -7.64 29.74
CA GLN A 302 -9.73 -7.42 31.12
C GLN A 302 -9.30 -8.59 32.01
N GLY A 303 -8.78 -8.28 33.19
CA GLY A 303 -8.30 -9.27 34.16
C GLY A 303 -6.90 -9.85 33.88
N VAL A 304 -6.25 -9.44 32.78
CA VAL A 304 -4.85 -9.78 32.49
C VAL A 304 -3.94 -8.64 32.96
N GLU A 305 -2.74 -8.99 33.45
CA GLU A 305 -1.64 -8.04 33.71
C GLU A 305 -1.41 -7.14 32.48
N ASP A 306 -0.84 -5.94 32.65
CA ASP A 306 -0.69 -4.87 31.63
C ASP A 306 -0.01 -5.32 30.31
N ARG A 307 -0.75 -6.05 29.49
CA ARG A 307 -0.35 -6.65 28.23
C ARG A 307 -1.29 -6.12 27.14
N PRO A 308 -0.83 -5.15 26.33
CA PRO A 308 -1.64 -4.66 25.23
C PRO A 308 -1.85 -5.74 24.19
N ILE A 309 -2.97 -5.62 23.48
CA ILE A 309 -3.27 -6.44 22.32
C ILE A 309 -2.48 -5.92 21.13
N ALA A 310 -1.96 -6.84 20.33
CA ALA A 310 -1.28 -6.55 19.09
C ALA A 310 -1.88 -7.37 17.95
N ILE A 311 -1.92 -6.76 16.77
CA ILE A 311 -2.34 -7.40 15.53
C ILE A 311 -1.15 -7.56 14.60
N TYR A 312 -1.08 -8.69 13.92
CA TYR A 312 -0.06 -8.91 12.91
C TYR A 312 -0.37 -8.13 11.64
N VAL A 313 0.64 -7.42 11.15
CA VAL A 313 0.59 -6.72 9.87
C VAL A 313 1.84 -7.03 9.07
N ARG A 314 1.70 -7.02 7.75
CA ARG A 314 2.80 -7.24 6.81
C ARG A 314 3.00 -6.01 5.96
N ASP A 315 4.22 -5.48 5.99
CA ASP A 315 4.66 -4.45 5.07
C ASP A 315 4.88 -5.06 3.68
N LEU A 316 4.04 -4.65 2.72
CA LEU A 316 4.01 -5.25 1.39
C LEU A 316 5.24 -4.93 0.54
N PHE A 317 5.91 -3.81 0.84
CA PHE A 317 6.98 -3.26 0.00
C PHE A 317 8.29 -3.02 0.76
N GLY A 318 8.34 -3.33 2.05
CA GLY A 318 9.50 -3.07 2.91
C GLY A 318 9.71 -1.59 3.28
N THR A 319 8.83 -0.68 2.83
CA THR A 319 8.99 0.78 3.01
C THR A 319 8.38 1.29 4.31
N MET A 320 7.61 0.45 5.01
CA MET A 320 6.77 0.76 6.17
C MET A 320 5.71 1.82 5.94
N GLN A 321 5.23 1.92 4.69
CA GLN A 321 4.18 2.87 4.32
C GLN A 321 2.83 2.18 4.14
N THR A 322 2.81 0.94 3.64
CA THR A 322 1.58 0.23 3.28
C THR A 322 1.63 -1.19 3.81
N PHE A 323 0.60 -1.55 4.55
CA PHE A 323 0.51 -2.81 5.26
C PHE A 323 -0.74 -3.59 4.87
N GLU A 324 -0.72 -4.89 5.06
CA GLU A 324 -1.92 -5.73 5.10
C GLU A 324 -2.03 -6.39 6.47
N ARG A 325 -3.25 -6.61 6.95
CA ARG A 325 -3.47 -7.43 8.15
C ARG A 325 -3.26 -8.90 7.80
N VAL A 326 -2.49 -9.61 8.62
CA VAL A 326 -2.23 -11.05 8.46
C VAL A 326 -2.47 -11.77 9.79
N ARG A 327 -2.57 -13.10 9.78
CA ARG A 327 -2.80 -13.93 10.99
C ARG A 327 -3.98 -13.43 11.82
N SER A 328 -5.08 -13.09 11.16
CA SER A 328 -6.26 -12.52 11.81
C SER A 328 -7.06 -13.54 12.64
N GLU A 329 -6.69 -14.82 12.63
CA GLU A 329 -7.35 -15.88 13.39
C GLU A 329 -7.06 -15.81 14.89
N LYS A 330 -6.05 -15.04 15.33
CA LYS A 330 -5.70 -14.91 16.74
C LYS A 330 -5.08 -13.55 17.05
N LEU A 331 -5.53 -12.93 18.14
CA LEU A 331 -4.93 -11.74 18.72
C LEU A 331 -3.69 -12.11 19.56
N GLU A 332 -2.64 -11.32 19.45
CA GLU A 332 -1.44 -11.48 20.27
C GLU A 332 -1.50 -10.55 21.49
N GLN A 333 -1.02 -11.03 22.63
CA GLN A 333 -0.84 -10.22 23.83
C GLN A 333 0.65 -10.07 24.09
N LEU A 334 1.14 -8.84 24.11
CA LEU A 334 2.56 -8.56 24.24
C LEU A 334 2.94 -8.23 25.68
N ASP A 335 4.00 -8.86 26.18
CA ASP A 335 4.65 -8.45 27.43
C ASP A 335 5.75 -7.42 27.11
N LEU A 336 5.40 -6.14 27.21
CA LEU A 336 6.29 -5.04 26.82
C LEU A 336 7.57 -4.94 27.66
N ARG A 337 7.59 -5.55 28.85
CA ARG A 337 8.77 -5.60 29.73
C ARG A 337 9.95 -6.34 29.08
N LYS A 338 9.69 -7.16 28.06
CA LYS A 338 10.71 -7.90 27.30
C LYS A 338 11.37 -7.07 26.19
N PHE A 339 10.93 -5.83 25.97
CA PHE A 339 11.35 -5.03 24.83
C PHE A 339 11.77 -3.61 25.26
N ARG A 340 12.76 -3.04 24.57
CA ARG A 340 13.15 -1.63 24.73
C ARG A 340 12.15 -0.73 24.00
N SER A 341 11.93 0.48 24.51
CA SER A 341 11.05 1.47 23.87
C SER A 341 11.39 1.72 22.40
N SER A 342 12.68 1.66 22.05
CA SER A 342 13.15 1.84 20.68
C SER A 342 12.72 0.76 19.68
N GLN A 343 12.25 -0.39 20.17
CA GLN A 343 11.78 -1.50 19.32
C GLN A 343 10.35 -1.35 18.84
N TYR A 344 9.57 -0.47 19.46
CA TYR A 344 8.17 -0.25 19.13
C TYR A 344 7.83 1.24 19.04
N PRO A 345 8.52 1.99 18.16
CA PRO A 345 8.24 3.41 17.99
C PRO A 345 6.83 3.65 17.45
N MET A 346 6.31 4.85 17.72
CA MET A 346 5.04 5.32 17.19
C MET A 346 5.13 5.48 15.67
N ARG A 347 4.19 4.90 14.91
CA ARG A 347 4.15 5.01 13.45
C ARG A 347 2.75 5.24 12.91
N LYS A 348 2.66 5.99 11.82
CA LYS A 348 1.44 6.09 11.00
C LYS A 348 1.43 4.93 10.01
N LEU A 349 0.51 4.00 10.21
CA LEU A 349 0.37 2.79 9.40
C LEU A 349 -0.83 2.98 8.46
N CYS A 350 -0.64 2.77 7.15
CA CYS A 350 -1.75 2.62 6.22
C CYS A 350 -1.99 1.14 5.95
N VAL A 351 -3.01 0.56 6.58
CA VAL A 351 -3.39 -0.84 6.40
C VAL A 351 -4.48 -0.95 5.34
N GLN A 352 -4.20 -1.70 4.27
CA GLN A 352 -5.10 -1.86 3.15
C GLN A 352 -6.44 -2.45 3.60
N THR A 353 -7.53 -1.83 3.15
CA THR A 353 -8.86 -2.42 3.21
C THR A 353 -8.91 -3.62 2.26
N GLY A 354 -9.53 -4.71 2.70
CA GLY A 354 -9.59 -5.91 1.88
C GLY A 354 -10.48 -5.73 0.64
N ARG A 355 -10.31 -6.62 -0.34
CA ARG A 355 -11.15 -6.67 -1.54
C ARG A 355 -12.28 -7.65 -1.30
N MET A 356 -13.51 -7.16 -1.28
CA MET A 356 -14.71 -7.99 -1.10
C MET A 356 -15.00 -8.88 -2.32
N THR A 357 -14.47 -8.54 -3.49
CA THR A 357 -14.53 -9.40 -4.67
C THR A 357 -13.55 -10.56 -4.54
N PRO A 358 -13.99 -11.82 -4.70
CA PRO A 358 -13.10 -12.97 -4.64
C PRO A 358 -12.10 -12.89 -5.80
N THR A 359 -10.86 -12.51 -5.50
CA THR A 359 -9.75 -12.76 -6.42
C THR A 359 -9.54 -14.27 -6.51
N ARG A 360 -9.53 -14.84 -7.72
CA ARG A 360 -8.95 -16.17 -7.94
C ARG A 360 -7.54 -16.14 -7.34
N ARG A 361 -7.35 -16.70 -6.13
CA ARG A 361 -6.01 -16.92 -5.59
C ARG A 361 -5.28 -17.73 -6.66
N SER A 362 -4.21 -17.18 -7.21
CA SER A 362 -3.26 -17.98 -7.98
C SER A 362 -2.91 -19.17 -7.11
N LYS A 363 -3.16 -20.39 -7.62
CA LYS A 363 -2.67 -21.62 -7.00
C LYS A 363 -1.15 -21.67 -7.17
N ASN A 364 -0.44 -20.80 -6.46
CA ASN A 364 0.92 -21.08 -6.02
C ASN A 364 0.85 -21.54 -4.57
N ILE A 365 0.09 -22.62 -4.35
CA ILE A 365 0.32 -23.48 -3.18
C ILE A 365 1.52 -24.32 -3.60
N GLY A 366 2.70 -23.93 -3.15
CA GLY A 366 3.88 -24.78 -3.22
C GLY A 366 3.57 -26.10 -2.55
N LYS A 367 3.49 -27.17 -3.35
CA LYS A 367 3.83 -28.51 -2.88
C LYS A 367 5.34 -28.49 -2.67
N ASP A 368 5.77 -28.19 -1.45
CA ASP A 368 7.04 -28.70 -0.91
C ASP A 368 7.01 -28.48 0.61
N GLY A 369 7.27 -29.55 1.36
CA GLY A 369 7.24 -29.58 2.82
C GLY A 369 8.36 -28.76 3.46
N SER A 370 8.24 -27.44 3.40
CA SER A 370 9.05 -26.47 4.14
C SER A 370 8.15 -25.67 5.09
N PRO A 371 8.65 -25.19 6.25
CA PRO A 371 7.85 -24.51 7.26
C PRO A 371 7.13 -23.28 6.66
N THR A 372 5.97 -23.00 7.23
CA THR A 372 4.98 -22.03 6.74
C THR A 372 5.56 -20.69 6.26
N GLN A 373 4.96 -20.13 5.21
CA GLN A 373 5.29 -18.85 4.55
C GLN A 373 5.19 -17.60 5.47
N TYR A 374 5.11 -17.75 6.81
CA TYR A 374 4.77 -16.71 7.80
C TYR A 374 5.40 -16.96 9.19
N ASP A 375 6.63 -17.45 9.27
CA ASP A 375 7.26 -17.74 10.57
C ASP A 375 7.56 -16.45 11.37
N VAL A 376 7.13 -16.40 12.63
CA VAL A 376 7.51 -15.35 13.58
C VAL A 376 8.82 -15.75 14.25
N TYR A 377 9.79 -14.84 14.27
CA TYR A 377 11.04 -15.07 14.97
C TYR A 377 10.79 -15.14 16.47
N ASP A 378 11.36 -16.15 17.11
CA ASP A 378 11.49 -16.15 18.56
C ASP A 378 12.39 -14.99 19.02
N ASN A 379 12.33 -14.67 20.30
CA ASN A 379 13.03 -13.51 20.83
C ASN A 379 14.56 -13.64 20.73
N ASP A 380 15.12 -14.85 20.82
CA ASP A 380 16.57 -15.06 20.75
C ASP A 380 17.06 -14.85 19.31
N THR A 381 16.34 -15.38 18.33
CA THR A 381 16.60 -15.13 16.90
C THR A 381 16.49 -13.64 16.58
N LEU A 382 15.45 -12.96 17.09
CA LEU A 382 15.24 -11.53 16.88
C LEU A 382 16.40 -10.71 17.48
N GLU A 383 16.85 -11.04 18.69
CA GLU A 383 17.95 -10.36 19.37
C GLU A 383 19.27 -10.51 18.62
N GLN A 384 19.56 -11.72 18.12
CA GLN A 384 20.75 -11.98 17.29
C GLN A 384 20.74 -11.17 15.99
N LEU A 385 19.60 -11.15 15.28
CA LEU A 385 19.47 -10.41 14.01
C LEU A 385 19.58 -8.90 14.19
N ILE A 386 18.95 -8.36 15.24
CA ILE A 386 18.89 -6.92 15.46
C ILE A 386 20.17 -6.38 16.12
N SER A 387 20.93 -7.19 16.87
CA SER A 387 22.21 -6.78 17.47
C SER A 387 22.13 -5.42 18.18
N LEU A 388 21.29 -5.33 19.23
CA LEU A 388 20.77 -4.10 19.89
C LEU A 388 21.77 -2.97 20.22
N SER A 389 23.07 -3.23 20.21
CA SER A 389 24.13 -2.31 20.64
C SER A 389 25.16 -2.01 19.55
N ASP A 390 25.03 -2.56 18.35
CA ASP A 390 26.00 -2.38 17.27
C ASP A 390 25.52 -1.33 16.25
N PRO A 391 26.12 -0.12 16.23
CA PRO A 391 25.79 0.90 15.23
C PRO A 391 26.14 0.46 13.80
N LYS A 392 27.05 -0.51 13.61
CA LYS A 392 27.44 -1.04 12.29
C LYS A 392 26.47 -2.10 11.77
N ALA A 393 25.43 -2.48 12.53
CA ALA A 393 24.54 -3.57 12.15
C ALA A 393 23.82 -3.31 10.83
N LEU A 394 23.33 -2.07 10.63
CA LEU A 394 22.65 -1.67 9.40
C LEU A 394 23.60 -1.69 8.20
N LEU A 395 24.82 -1.18 8.37
CA LEU A 395 25.85 -1.16 7.33
C LEU A 395 26.19 -2.59 6.88
N ARG A 396 26.45 -3.50 7.82
CA ARG A 396 26.77 -4.90 7.51
C ARG A 396 25.61 -5.66 6.86
N ALA A 397 24.37 -5.38 7.28
CA ALA A 397 23.18 -5.97 6.68
C ALA A 397 22.97 -5.48 5.23
N ALA A 398 23.23 -4.20 4.99
CA ALA A 398 23.16 -3.62 3.65
C ALA A 398 24.26 -4.15 2.73
N GLU A 399 25.49 -4.31 3.23
CA GLU A 399 26.62 -4.89 2.48
C GLU A 399 26.34 -6.34 2.06
N SER A 400 25.83 -7.17 2.99
CA SER A 400 25.55 -8.58 2.73
C SER A 400 24.29 -8.84 1.90
N GLY A 401 23.48 -7.81 1.61
CA GLY A 401 22.22 -7.98 0.89
C GLY A 401 21.10 -8.59 1.71
N PHE A 402 21.19 -8.59 3.04
CA PHE A 402 20.18 -9.22 3.89
C PHE A 402 18.99 -8.29 4.14
N GLU A 403 18.05 -8.27 3.20
CA GLU A 403 16.85 -7.42 3.19
C GLU A 403 16.04 -7.46 4.49
N ASP A 404 15.72 -8.67 4.99
CA ASP A 404 14.91 -8.82 6.21
C ASP A 404 15.61 -8.21 7.43
N ARG A 405 16.93 -8.35 7.53
CA ARG A 405 17.72 -7.76 8.62
C ARG A 405 17.74 -6.25 8.52
N VAL A 406 17.92 -5.69 7.32
CA VAL A 406 17.82 -4.23 7.11
C VAL A 406 16.44 -3.74 7.52
N TRP A 407 15.37 -4.39 7.06
CA TRP A 407 14.01 -3.99 7.39
C TRP A 407 13.75 -4.04 8.90
N LEU A 408 14.11 -5.14 9.57
CA LEU A 408 13.98 -5.31 11.02
C LEU A 408 14.73 -4.22 11.81
N LEU A 409 15.98 -3.94 11.45
CA LEU A 409 16.76 -2.87 12.08
C LEU A 409 16.04 -1.52 11.94
N LEU A 410 15.58 -1.20 10.72
CA LEU A 410 14.89 0.04 10.46
C LEU A 410 13.51 0.13 11.15
N THR A 411 12.94 -0.96 11.68
CA THR A 411 11.68 -0.87 12.47
C THR A 411 11.86 -0.02 13.73
N ARG A 412 13.09 0.13 14.19
CA ARG A 412 13.47 0.84 15.40
C ARG A 412 13.68 2.33 15.15
N ASP A 413 13.65 3.12 16.21
CA ASP A 413 13.95 4.56 16.16
C ASP A 413 15.39 4.93 16.55
N ASP A 414 16.13 4.01 17.17
CA ASP A 414 17.53 4.21 17.59
C ASP A 414 18.55 3.93 16.48
N ILE A 415 18.10 3.44 15.32
CA ILE A 415 18.95 3.22 14.15
C ILE A 415 19.07 4.51 13.35
N MET A 416 20.29 5.06 13.32
CA MET A 416 20.64 6.18 12.47
C MET A 416 20.88 5.71 11.03
N ILE A 417 19.96 6.02 10.13
CA ILE A 417 19.98 5.59 8.72
C ILE A 417 21.22 6.08 7.98
N ASP A 418 21.59 7.34 8.22
CA ASP A 418 22.74 8.00 7.60
C ASP A 418 24.01 7.92 8.45
N TRP A 419 24.06 6.99 9.42
CA TRP A 419 25.28 6.78 10.20
C TRP A 419 26.44 6.38 9.28
N MET A 420 27.59 7.01 9.51
CA MET A 420 28.82 6.77 8.76
C MET A 420 29.90 6.19 9.67
N ASP A 421 30.69 5.28 9.12
CA ASP A 421 31.88 4.79 9.80
C ASP A 421 33.10 5.73 9.61
N GLU A 422 34.25 5.32 10.13
CA GLU A 422 35.51 6.07 10.04
C GLU A 422 36.03 6.24 8.61
N HIS A 423 35.55 5.43 7.66
CA HIS A 423 35.85 5.51 6.23
C HIS A 423 34.81 6.31 5.45
N ARG A 424 33.82 6.92 6.13
CA ARG A 424 32.67 7.63 5.54
C ARG A 424 31.82 6.72 4.66
N GLU A 425 31.72 5.45 5.03
CA GLU A 425 30.79 4.52 4.44
C GLU A 425 29.50 4.46 5.25
N TYR A 426 28.39 4.22 4.56
CA TYR A 426 27.06 4.16 5.16
C TYR A 426 26.21 3.13 4.41
N ALA A 427 25.09 2.74 5.02
CA ALA A 427 24.29 1.60 4.56
C ALA A 427 23.82 1.72 3.10
N LEU A 428 23.37 2.92 2.69
CA LEU A 428 22.93 3.15 1.31
C LEU A 428 24.05 2.92 0.31
N LEU A 429 25.27 3.38 0.60
CA LEU A 429 26.42 3.17 -0.29
C LEU A 429 26.79 1.69 -0.42
N ARG A 430 26.79 0.94 0.68
CA ARG A 430 27.08 -0.51 0.67
C ARG A 430 26.01 -1.30 -0.08
N ALA A 431 24.74 -0.92 0.05
CA ALA A 431 23.65 -1.49 -0.74
C ALA A 431 23.83 -1.23 -2.24
N ILE A 432 24.25 -0.01 -2.61
CA ILE A 432 24.54 0.36 -4.01
C ILE A 432 25.71 -0.44 -4.55
N ASP A 433 26.81 -0.55 -3.79
CA ASP A 433 28.01 -1.27 -4.23
C ASP A 433 27.75 -2.76 -4.49
N GLY A 434 26.88 -3.37 -3.68
CA GLY A 434 26.44 -4.76 -3.84
C GLY A 434 25.31 -4.97 -4.85
N GLY A 435 24.74 -3.91 -5.44
CA GLY A 435 23.62 -4.03 -6.38
C GLY A 435 22.28 -4.40 -5.74
N HIS A 436 22.12 -4.19 -4.44
CA HIS A 436 20.95 -4.62 -3.66
C HIS A 436 19.77 -3.65 -3.82
N GLU A 437 19.09 -3.70 -4.97
CA GLU A 437 18.03 -2.77 -5.38
C GLU A 437 16.93 -2.57 -4.32
N ASN A 438 16.40 -3.66 -3.75
CA ASN A 438 15.35 -3.59 -2.74
C ASN A 438 15.82 -2.88 -1.46
N ILE A 439 17.06 -3.12 -1.04
CA ILE A 439 17.65 -2.44 0.14
C ILE A 439 17.78 -0.95 -0.13
N VAL A 440 18.26 -0.56 -1.32
CA VAL A 440 18.32 0.85 -1.74
C VAL A 440 16.93 1.47 -1.67
N LYS A 441 15.91 0.81 -2.22
CA LYS A 441 14.52 1.28 -2.18
C LYS A 441 14.01 1.47 -0.75
N ILE A 442 14.26 0.51 0.14
CA ILE A 442 13.88 0.59 1.56
C ILE A 442 14.57 1.77 2.24
N LEU A 443 15.88 1.92 2.08
CA LEU A 443 16.66 3.00 2.70
C LEU A 443 16.20 4.38 2.22
N LEU A 444 16.01 4.57 0.91
CA LEU A 444 15.51 5.83 0.34
C LEU A 444 14.10 6.16 0.82
N ALA A 445 13.19 5.18 0.85
CA ALA A 445 11.82 5.37 1.35
C ALA A 445 11.78 5.75 2.84
N ARG A 446 12.86 5.46 3.58
CA ARG A 446 13.05 5.82 4.98
C ARG A 446 13.84 7.11 5.19
N GLY A 447 14.16 7.82 4.11
CA GLY A 447 14.81 9.12 4.15
C GLY A 447 16.34 9.07 4.16
N ALA A 448 16.96 7.96 3.73
CA ALA A 448 18.40 7.94 3.53
C ALA A 448 18.83 9.04 2.54
N ASN A 449 19.88 9.77 2.89
CA ASN A 449 20.35 10.88 2.07
C ASN A 449 21.09 10.36 0.83
N CYS A 450 20.50 10.58 -0.35
CA CYS A 450 21.06 10.19 -1.64
C CYS A 450 22.16 11.13 -2.17
N GLY A 451 22.50 12.20 -1.43
CA GLY A 451 23.51 13.20 -1.79
C GLY A 451 24.80 13.14 -0.95
N HIS A 452 24.90 12.25 0.05
CA HIS A 452 26.10 12.17 0.88
C HIS A 452 27.34 11.75 0.08
N ILE A 453 28.37 12.58 0.11
CA ILE A 453 29.64 12.28 -0.54
C ILE A 453 30.43 11.30 0.33
N ALA A 454 30.75 10.13 -0.23
CA ALA A 454 31.56 9.11 0.42
C ALA A 454 33.01 9.59 0.67
N GLY A 455 33.79 8.82 1.44
CA GLY A 455 35.20 9.11 1.69
C GLY A 455 36.07 9.19 0.43
N THR A 456 35.64 8.56 -0.66
CA THR A 456 36.26 8.61 -1.99
C THR A 456 35.89 9.85 -2.80
N PHE A 457 35.21 10.83 -2.22
CA PHE A 457 34.65 11.99 -2.92
C PHE A 457 33.73 11.57 -4.07
N ARG A 458 32.83 10.61 -3.85
CA ARG A 458 31.86 10.13 -4.84
C ARG A 458 30.44 10.18 -4.29
N THR A 459 29.47 10.51 -5.14
CA THR A 459 28.05 10.48 -4.79
C THR A 459 27.47 9.06 -4.97
N PRO A 460 26.36 8.71 -4.29
CA PRO A 460 25.62 7.47 -4.52
C PRO A 460 25.32 7.20 -5.99
N LEU A 461 24.91 8.25 -6.71
CA LEU A 461 24.60 8.18 -8.14
C LEU A 461 25.84 7.77 -8.96
N LEU A 462 26.99 8.37 -8.68
CA LEU A 462 28.23 8.06 -9.39
C LEU A 462 28.68 6.62 -9.14
N PHE A 463 28.55 6.12 -7.90
CA PHE A 463 28.82 4.71 -7.58
C PHE A 463 27.88 3.77 -8.34
N ALA A 464 26.57 4.05 -8.37
CA ALA A 464 25.60 3.22 -9.07
C ALA A 464 25.89 3.15 -10.58
N VAL A 465 26.27 4.27 -11.20
CA VAL A 465 26.69 4.33 -12.60
C VAL A 465 27.99 3.57 -12.82
N GLN A 466 29.00 3.76 -11.96
CA GLN A 466 30.27 3.05 -12.07
C GLN A 466 30.08 1.52 -11.99
N ARG A 467 29.10 1.05 -11.23
CA ARG A 467 28.73 -0.37 -11.14
C ARG A 467 27.77 -0.84 -12.24
N GLY A 468 27.22 0.07 -13.05
CA GLY A 468 26.26 -0.26 -14.12
C GLY A 468 24.87 -0.66 -13.61
N HIS A 469 24.51 -0.27 -12.38
CA HIS A 469 23.24 -0.66 -11.77
C HIS A 469 22.09 0.27 -12.19
N LYS A 470 21.56 0.08 -13.41
CA LYS A 470 20.51 0.94 -14.00
C LYS A 470 19.30 1.16 -13.07
N SER A 471 18.75 0.10 -12.47
CA SER A 471 17.58 0.25 -11.58
C SER A 471 17.88 1.14 -10.37
N ILE A 472 19.09 1.03 -9.81
CA ILE A 472 19.54 1.84 -8.68
C ILE A 472 19.76 3.30 -9.12
N VAL A 473 20.36 3.52 -10.30
CA VAL A 473 20.48 4.87 -10.90
C VAL A 473 19.11 5.53 -11.01
N LYS A 474 18.11 4.80 -11.54
CA LYS A 474 16.73 5.29 -11.63
C LYS A 474 16.15 5.62 -10.26
N LEU A 475 16.28 4.72 -9.28
CA LEU A 475 15.78 4.95 -7.92
C LEU A 475 16.39 6.20 -7.29
N LEU A 476 17.70 6.40 -7.43
CA LEU A 476 18.39 7.58 -6.88
C LEU A 476 17.90 8.88 -7.52
N LEU A 477 17.77 8.92 -8.85
CA LEU A 477 17.28 10.10 -9.59
C LEU A 477 15.81 10.41 -9.26
N ASP A 478 14.96 9.38 -9.17
CA ASP A 478 13.56 9.55 -8.77
C ASP A 478 13.40 10.02 -7.31
N ASN A 479 14.41 9.78 -6.44
CA ASN A 479 14.48 10.27 -5.07
C ASN A 479 15.34 11.55 -4.92
N GLY A 480 15.52 12.32 -6.00
CA GLY A 480 16.09 13.66 -5.95
C GLY A 480 17.61 13.74 -5.92
N ALA A 481 18.33 12.67 -6.26
CA ALA A 481 19.77 12.75 -6.50
C ALA A 481 20.04 13.74 -7.65
N LYS A 482 21.00 14.63 -7.45
CA LYS A 482 21.41 15.60 -8.48
C LYS A 482 22.10 14.86 -9.62
N VAL A 483 21.56 14.98 -10.84
CA VAL A 483 22.12 14.35 -12.04
C VAL A 483 23.54 14.83 -12.30
N ASP A 484 23.76 16.14 -12.16
CA ASP A 484 25.07 16.79 -12.26
C ASP A 484 25.43 17.40 -10.91
N PHE A 485 26.29 16.72 -10.17
CA PHE A 485 26.86 17.24 -8.93
C PHE A 485 28.31 17.69 -9.18
N LYS A 486 28.60 18.97 -8.93
CA LYS A 486 29.93 19.56 -9.07
C LYS A 486 30.43 20.01 -7.70
N ASP A 487 31.49 19.38 -7.23
CA ASP A 487 32.30 19.82 -6.08
C ASP A 487 33.73 20.01 -6.60
N GLU A 488 34.50 20.92 -6.01
CA GLU A 488 35.91 21.15 -6.35
C GLU A 488 36.76 19.87 -6.29
N LYS A 489 36.33 18.88 -5.49
CA LYS A 489 36.98 17.57 -5.32
C LYS A 489 36.33 16.44 -6.12
N LEU A 490 35.13 16.63 -6.66
CA LEU A 490 34.45 15.64 -7.50
C LEU A 490 34.89 15.83 -8.94
N VAL A 491 35.59 14.81 -9.43
CA VAL A 491 36.34 14.89 -10.69
C VAL A 491 35.60 14.26 -11.85
N GLU A 492 34.47 13.57 -11.65
CA GLU A 492 33.79 12.77 -12.68
C GLU A 492 32.27 13.05 -12.68
N THR A 493 31.64 13.22 -13.85
CA THR A 493 30.17 13.31 -13.98
C THR A 493 29.57 11.92 -14.24
N PRO A 494 28.33 11.64 -13.77
CA PRO A 494 27.66 10.36 -14.05
C PRO A 494 27.57 10.06 -15.55
N LEU A 495 27.26 11.06 -16.38
CA LEU A 495 27.14 10.88 -17.82
C LEU A 495 28.47 10.49 -18.47
N LEU A 496 29.58 11.07 -18.02
CA LEU A 496 30.91 10.75 -18.54
C LEU A 496 31.31 9.31 -18.23
N ILE A 497 31.11 8.85 -16.99
CA ILE A 497 31.39 7.44 -16.62
C ILE A 497 30.50 6.47 -17.40
N ALA A 498 29.21 6.81 -17.55
CA ALA A 498 28.28 5.98 -18.32
C ALA A 498 28.72 5.88 -19.79
N ALA A 499 29.16 6.99 -20.38
CA ALA A 499 29.62 7.06 -21.75
C ALA A 499 30.95 6.32 -21.97
N GLU A 500 31.92 6.48 -21.07
CA GLU A 500 33.20 5.76 -21.10
C GLU A 500 33.03 4.25 -21.05
N LYS A 501 32.00 3.77 -20.32
CA LYS A 501 31.68 2.35 -20.16
C LYS A 501 30.69 1.80 -21.20
N GLY A 502 30.14 2.64 -22.07
CA GLY A 502 29.15 2.23 -23.07
C GLY A 502 27.82 1.79 -22.47
N LEU A 503 27.43 2.35 -21.32
CA LEU A 503 26.19 2.00 -20.61
C LEU A 503 24.99 2.74 -21.23
N GLU A 504 24.62 2.36 -22.46
CA GLU A 504 23.59 3.03 -23.28
C GLU A 504 22.32 3.37 -22.51
N GLU A 505 21.70 2.39 -21.85
CA GLU A 505 20.44 2.59 -21.12
C GLU A 505 20.57 3.54 -19.91
N ILE A 506 21.78 3.69 -19.35
CA ILE A 506 22.07 4.64 -18.27
C ILE A 506 22.35 6.03 -18.86
N VAL A 507 23.02 6.10 -20.00
CA VAL A 507 23.21 7.36 -20.75
C VAL A 507 21.86 7.96 -21.12
N GLU A 508 20.96 7.16 -21.71
CA GLU A 508 19.60 7.58 -22.05
C GLU A 508 18.87 8.13 -20.81
N LEU A 509 18.87 7.36 -19.71
CA LEU A 509 18.23 7.75 -18.47
C LEU A 509 18.80 9.05 -17.86
N LEU A 510 20.11 9.26 -17.92
CA LEU A 510 20.75 10.47 -17.41
C LEU A 510 20.40 11.69 -18.26
N LEU A 511 20.38 11.55 -19.59
CA LEU A 511 19.98 12.60 -20.52
C LEU A 511 18.49 12.98 -20.32
N ASP A 512 17.61 11.99 -20.18
CA ASP A 512 16.19 12.19 -19.86
C ASP A 512 15.98 12.97 -18.55
N LYS A 513 16.90 12.79 -17.59
CA LYS A 513 16.90 13.50 -16.30
C LYS A 513 17.67 14.82 -16.34
N GLY A 514 18.07 15.28 -17.52
CA GLY A 514 18.65 16.60 -17.76
C GLY A 514 20.15 16.72 -17.51
N ALA A 515 20.91 15.61 -17.64
CA ALA A 515 22.36 15.67 -17.60
C ALA A 515 22.92 16.57 -18.72
N ASP A 516 23.92 17.38 -18.40
CA ASP A 516 24.63 18.19 -19.39
C ASP A 516 25.43 17.28 -20.35
N ILE A 517 24.89 17.12 -21.56
CA ILE A 517 25.44 16.29 -22.63
C ILE A 517 26.85 16.69 -23.06
N ASN A 518 27.21 17.95 -22.83
CA ASN A 518 28.51 18.53 -23.16
C ASN A 518 29.37 18.77 -21.92
N SER A 519 29.01 18.17 -20.78
CA SER A 519 29.76 18.29 -19.54
C SER A 519 31.22 17.85 -19.75
N PHE A 520 32.12 18.53 -19.05
CA PHE A 520 33.55 18.21 -19.04
C PHE A 520 34.08 18.24 -17.62
N ASP A 521 35.11 17.44 -17.37
CA ASP A 521 35.66 17.21 -16.04
C ASP A 521 37.17 17.53 -15.96
N ARG A 522 37.96 16.89 -15.10
CA ARG A 522 39.44 16.87 -15.20
C ARG A 522 39.89 15.42 -15.37
N PRO A 523 40.38 14.98 -16.55
CA PRO A 523 41.23 15.70 -17.51
C PRO A 523 40.51 16.46 -18.64
N SER A 524 39.22 16.71 -18.48
CA SER A 524 38.42 17.54 -19.38
C SER A 524 37.99 16.83 -20.63
N ASP A 525 37.40 15.69 -20.34
CA ASP A 525 36.85 14.77 -21.29
C ASP A 525 35.36 15.06 -21.46
N THR A 526 34.83 14.98 -22.67
CA THR A 526 33.38 15.04 -22.93
C THR A 526 32.81 13.63 -23.05
N PRO A 527 31.53 13.39 -22.71
CA PRO A 527 30.88 12.09 -22.89
C PRO A 527 31.07 11.52 -24.31
N LEU A 528 30.89 12.36 -25.34
CA LEU A 528 31.05 11.94 -26.73
C LEU A 528 32.48 11.49 -27.04
N ARG A 529 33.48 12.20 -26.51
CA ARG A 529 34.89 11.88 -26.74
C ARG A 529 35.30 10.58 -26.05
N VAL A 530 34.89 10.35 -24.80
CA VAL A 530 35.23 9.09 -24.09
C VAL A 530 34.54 7.89 -24.72
N ALA A 531 33.27 8.03 -25.12
CA ALA A 531 32.55 6.97 -25.84
C ALA A 531 33.22 6.67 -27.20
N SER A 532 33.67 7.71 -27.91
CA SER A 532 34.35 7.57 -29.21
C SER A 532 35.72 6.91 -29.08
N LYS A 533 36.48 7.30 -28.06
CA LYS A 533 37.77 6.69 -27.70
C LYS A 533 37.65 5.21 -27.33
N ALA A 534 36.56 4.84 -26.66
CA ALA A 534 36.29 3.47 -26.25
C ALA A 534 35.58 2.63 -27.34
N GLY A 535 35.13 3.26 -28.44
CA GLY A 535 34.48 2.59 -29.56
C GLY A 535 33.01 2.20 -29.33
N HIS A 536 32.33 2.85 -28.40
CA HIS A 536 30.94 2.54 -28.05
C HIS A 536 29.95 3.16 -29.04
N TYR A 537 29.79 2.54 -30.22
CA TYR A 537 28.97 3.04 -31.33
C TYR A 537 27.56 3.48 -30.91
N ASP A 538 26.80 2.63 -30.22
CA ASP A 538 25.40 2.95 -29.85
C ASP A 538 25.33 4.13 -28.87
N THR A 539 26.28 4.22 -27.94
CA THR A 539 26.40 5.37 -27.03
C THR A 539 26.80 6.65 -27.76
N VAL A 540 27.74 6.58 -28.71
CA VAL A 540 28.13 7.72 -29.56
C VAL A 540 26.91 8.21 -30.34
N LYS A 541 26.18 7.29 -30.97
CA LYS A 541 24.97 7.59 -31.72
C LYS A 541 23.91 8.25 -30.84
N LEU A 542 23.63 7.66 -29.68
CA LEU A 542 22.67 8.20 -28.72
C LEU A 542 23.05 9.63 -28.28
N LEU A 543 24.33 9.89 -28.00
CA LEU A 543 24.81 11.22 -27.63
C LEU A 543 24.65 12.23 -28.79
N LEU A 544 24.98 11.84 -30.02
CA LEU A 544 24.81 12.69 -31.21
C LEU A 544 23.33 12.98 -31.48
N ASP A 545 22.48 11.95 -31.46
CA ASP A 545 21.02 12.06 -31.62
C ASP A 545 20.39 13.03 -30.61
N ASN A 546 20.99 13.15 -29.41
CA ASN A 546 20.57 14.08 -28.35
C ASN A 546 21.32 15.44 -28.36
N GLY A 547 22.06 15.76 -29.42
CA GLY A 547 22.67 17.08 -29.64
C GLY A 547 24.03 17.29 -28.98
N ALA A 548 24.81 16.21 -28.76
CA ALA A 548 26.21 16.35 -28.36
C ALA A 548 26.98 17.13 -29.44
N ARG A 549 27.85 18.05 -29.01
CA ARG A 549 28.66 18.84 -29.93
C ARG A 549 29.80 17.98 -30.49
N VAL A 550 29.69 17.66 -31.78
CA VAL A 550 30.55 16.69 -32.49
C VAL A 550 32.05 17.00 -32.37
N ASP A 551 32.45 18.27 -32.46
CA ASP A 551 33.85 18.71 -32.41
C ASP A 551 34.23 19.39 -31.09
N LEU A 552 33.42 19.22 -30.03
CA LEU A 552 33.71 19.84 -28.75
C LEU A 552 34.98 19.24 -28.14
N THR A 553 35.97 20.10 -27.97
CA THR A 553 37.23 19.79 -27.29
C THR A 553 37.42 20.71 -26.09
N HIS A 554 38.16 20.24 -25.10
CA HIS A 554 38.63 21.08 -24.02
C HIS A 554 40.09 21.48 -24.24
N TYR A 555 40.47 22.67 -23.75
CA TYR A 555 41.80 23.27 -23.94
C TYR A 555 42.98 22.40 -23.44
N ARG A 556 42.72 21.40 -22.58
CA ARG A 556 43.73 20.46 -22.04
C ARG A 556 43.81 19.13 -22.77
N SER A 557 42.69 18.58 -23.22
CA SER A 557 42.61 17.23 -23.83
C SER A 557 42.74 17.30 -25.36
N GLN A 558 42.33 18.42 -25.98
CA GLN A 558 42.61 18.87 -27.36
C GLN A 558 42.30 17.90 -28.52
N HIS A 559 41.88 16.68 -28.25
CA HIS A 559 41.49 15.70 -29.26
C HIS A 559 39.98 15.72 -29.46
N THR A 560 39.54 15.81 -30.71
CA THR A 560 38.14 15.67 -31.08
C THR A 560 37.69 14.21 -30.92
N PRO A 561 36.38 13.94 -30.75
CA PRO A 561 35.85 12.59 -30.81
C PRO A 561 36.30 11.82 -32.06
N LEU A 562 36.36 12.48 -33.22
CA LEU A 562 36.83 11.88 -34.48
C LEU A 562 38.31 11.51 -34.43
N GLN A 563 39.15 12.39 -33.86
CA GLN A 563 40.58 12.13 -33.69
C GLN A 563 40.84 10.93 -32.75
N GLU A 564 40.08 10.80 -31.66
CA GLU A 564 40.18 9.65 -30.76
C GLU A 564 39.70 8.36 -31.43
N ALA A 565 38.52 8.35 -32.06
CA ALA A 565 38.03 7.16 -32.78
C ALA A 565 39.00 6.72 -33.88
N ALA A 566 39.58 7.67 -34.61
CA ALA A 566 40.58 7.43 -35.64
C ALA A 566 41.90 6.89 -35.07
N ALA A 567 42.38 7.41 -33.93
CA ALA A 567 43.61 6.95 -33.29
C ALA A 567 43.49 5.52 -32.74
N TRP A 568 42.31 5.16 -32.21
CA TRP A 568 42.04 3.87 -31.56
C TRP A 568 41.46 2.80 -32.50
N GLY A 569 41.13 3.14 -33.75
CA GLY A 569 40.76 2.15 -34.76
C GLY A 569 39.27 1.82 -34.83
N HIS A 570 38.41 2.72 -34.34
CA HIS A 570 36.96 2.50 -34.30
C HIS A 570 36.26 2.99 -35.57
N GLU A 571 36.39 2.20 -36.65
CA GLU A 571 35.92 2.55 -38.00
C GLU A 571 34.44 2.95 -38.07
N SER A 572 33.54 2.18 -37.44
CA SER A 572 32.11 2.49 -37.43
C SER A 572 31.77 3.78 -36.68
N VAL A 573 32.54 4.11 -35.64
CA VAL A 573 32.40 5.38 -34.90
C VAL A 573 32.93 6.54 -35.74
N VAL A 574 34.04 6.35 -36.46
CA VAL A 574 34.55 7.34 -37.41
C VAL A 574 33.51 7.64 -38.49
N GLU A 575 32.92 6.60 -39.09
CA GLU A 575 31.87 6.76 -40.10
C GLU A 575 30.69 7.57 -39.54
N LEU A 576 30.19 7.18 -38.37
CA LEU A 576 29.08 7.85 -37.70
C LEU A 576 29.38 9.32 -37.37
N LEU A 577 30.57 9.64 -36.86
CA LEU A 577 30.95 11.02 -36.55
C LEU A 577 31.01 11.89 -37.81
N LEU A 578 31.49 11.34 -38.93
CA LEU A 578 31.51 12.03 -40.22
C LEU A 578 30.10 12.22 -40.79
N ASP A 579 29.19 11.27 -40.58
CA ASP A 579 27.78 11.40 -40.94
C ASP A 579 27.06 12.50 -40.12
N TRP A 580 27.63 12.88 -38.97
CA TRP A 580 27.21 13.99 -38.10
C TRP A 580 28.06 15.25 -38.27
N ASP A 581 28.64 15.44 -39.46
CA ASP A 581 29.40 16.64 -39.86
C ASP A 581 30.62 16.97 -38.98
N ALA A 582 31.27 15.96 -38.37
CA ALA A 582 32.56 16.15 -37.71
C ALA A 582 33.60 16.73 -38.68
N ASP A 583 34.36 17.75 -38.26
CA ASP A 583 35.42 18.33 -39.07
C ASP A 583 36.57 17.32 -39.29
N ILE A 584 36.56 16.73 -40.48
CA ILE A 584 37.50 15.72 -40.95
C ILE A 584 38.97 16.19 -40.96
N ASN A 585 39.18 17.52 -41.00
CA ASN A 585 40.50 18.13 -41.11
C ASN A 585 40.91 18.90 -39.84
N LEU A 586 40.10 18.91 -38.78
CA LEU A 586 40.42 19.62 -37.55
C LEU A 586 41.71 19.09 -36.93
N ARG A 587 42.61 20.02 -36.57
CA ARG A 587 43.96 19.69 -36.08
C ARG A 587 44.09 19.95 -34.59
N ASP A 588 44.79 19.06 -33.90
CA ASP A 588 45.22 19.32 -32.52
C ASP A 588 46.37 20.36 -32.47
N PHE A 589 46.82 20.80 -31.28
CA PHE A 589 47.92 21.78 -31.19
C PHE A 589 49.29 21.25 -31.64
N SER A 590 49.43 19.94 -31.84
CA SER A 590 50.62 19.35 -32.48
C SER A 590 50.49 19.35 -34.02
N GLY A 591 49.41 19.93 -34.55
CA GLY A 591 49.10 19.98 -35.97
C GLY A 591 48.57 18.66 -36.53
N ARG A 592 48.24 17.66 -35.69
CA ARG A 592 47.83 16.33 -36.15
C ARG A 592 46.34 16.32 -36.50
N SER A 593 46.02 15.84 -37.71
CA SER A 593 44.64 15.60 -38.17
C SER A 593 44.16 14.18 -37.82
N PRO A 594 42.85 13.87 -37.91
CA PRO A 594 42.34 12.50 -37.81
C PRO A 594 43.08 11.52 -38.75
N LEU A 595 43.37 11.97 -39.97
CA LEU A 595 44.09 11.21 -40.99
C LEU A 595 45.53 10.88 -40.54
N TYR A 596 46.24 11.84 -39.94
CA TYR A 596 47.56 11.61 -39.37
C TYR A 596 47.52 10.56 -38.25
N LEU A 597 46.52 10.63 -37.36
CA LEU A 597 46.39 9.73 -36.22
C LEU A 597 46.07 8.30 -36.68
N ALA A 598 45.07 8.11 -37.54
CA ALA A 598 44.73 6.81 -38.13
C ALA A 598 45.92 6.18 -38.88
N SER A 599 46.63 7.00 -39.67
CA SER A 599 47.79 6.53 -40.44
C SER A 599 48.93 6.09 -39.52
N SER A 600 49.27 6.91 -38.52
CA SER A 600 50.36 6.64 -37.58
C SER A 600 50.07 5.41 -36.71
N SER A 601 48.80 5.16 -36.39
CA SER A 601 48.34 3.97 -35.67
C SER A 601 48.16 2.74 -36.58
N GLY A 602 48.23 2.87 -37.90
CA GLY A 602 48.16 1.76 -38.86
C GLY A 602 46.75 1.30 -39.25
N HIS A 603 45.74 2.14 -39.03
CA HIS A 603 44.33 1.78 -39.28
C HIS A 603 43.93 2.04 -40.74
N GLU A 604 44.33 1.13 -41.64
CA GLU A 604 44.18 1.25 -43.10
C GLU A 604 42.74 1.53 -43.58
N ASN A 605 41.73 0.85 -43.00
CA ASN A 605 40.34 1.06 -43.40
C ASN A 605 39.84 2.47 -43.06
N ILE A 606 40.22 3.00 -41.89
CA ILE A 606 39.89 4.37 -41.49
C ILE A 606 40.59 5.38 -42.39
N VAL A 607 41.86 5.13 -42.76
CA VAL A 607 42.58 5.96 -43.73
C VAL A 607 41.85 5.99 -45.08
N ARG A 608 41.36 4.84 -45.56
CA ARG A 608 40.57 4.74 -46.79
C ARG A 608 39.25 5.53 -46.68
N LEU A 609 38.50 5.31 -45.61
CA LEU A 609 37.25 6.01 -45.32
C LEU A 609 37.45 7.53 -45.26
N LEU A 610 38.47 8.01 -44.54
CA LEU A 610 38.79 9.44 -44.45
C LEU A 610 39.10 10.03 -45.83
N PHE A 611 39.85 9.33 -46.69
CA PHE A 611 40.08 9.79 -48.06
C PHE A 611 38.81 9.81 -48.92
N GLU A 612 37.94 8.81 -48.78
CA GLU A 612 36.65 8.77 -49.48
C GLU A 612 35.74 9.94 -49.06
N ARG A 613 35.81 10.35 -47.79
CA ARG A 613 35.06 11.48 -47.24
C ARG A 613 35.78 12.84 -47.40
N GLY A 614 36.90 12.89 -48.14
CA GLY A 614 37.55 14.14 -48.55
C GLY A 614 38.61 14.70 -47.59
N ALA A 615 39.22 13.87 -46.74
CA ALA A 615 40.32 14.31 -45.86
C ALA A 615 41.51 14.84 -46.66
N GLU A 616 42.07 15.97 -46.22
CA GLU A 616 43.24 16.58 -46.84
C GLU A 616 44.52 15.80 -46.47
N VAL A 617 45.37 15.55 -47.46
CA VAL A 617 46.71 14.98 -47.23
C VAL A 617 47.55 16.04 -46.53
N ASP A 618 48.14 15.68 -45.40
CA ASP A 618 48.91 16.60 -44.59
C ASP A 618 50.26 16.96 -45.25
N GLU A 619 50.32 18.06 -46.02
CA GLU A 619 51.54 18.49 -46.73
C GLU A 619 52.65 19.00 -45.79
N LYS A 620 52.30 19.41 -44.54
CA LYS A 620 53.23 20.11 -43.63
C LYS A 620 53.61 19.34 -42.37
N VAL A 621 52.97 18.23 -42.05
CA VAL A 621 53.41 17.34 -40.97
C VAL A 621 53.87 16.04 -41.58
N ARG A 622 55.19 15.86 -41.62
CA ARG A 622 55.88 14.64 -42.08
C ARG A 622 55.21 13.42 -41.43
N ILE A 623 54.32 12.76 -42.17
CA ILE A 623 53.64 11.54 -41.73
C ILE A 623 54.72 10.60 -41.19
N SER A 624 54.50 10.01 -40.03
CA SER A 624 55.44 9.05 -39.44
C SER A 624 55.82 7.98 -40.50
N PRO A 625 57.05 7.42 -40.50
CA PRO A 625 57.45 6.42 -41.50
C PRO A 625 56.46 5.25 -41.62
N SER A 626 55.80 4.88 -40.51
CA SER A 626 54.69 3.92 -40.47
C SER A 626 53.44 4.46 -41.17
N GLY A 627 52.97 5.67 -40.82
CA GLY A 627 51.80 6.26 -41.47
C GLY A 627 51.99 6.54 -42.96
N TYR A 628 53.20 6.92 -43.39
CA TYR A 628 53.53 7.13 -44.81
C TYR A 628 53.40 5.82 -45.59
N LYS A 629 53.77 4.68 -44.98
CA LYS A 629 53.57 3.36 -45.58
C LYS A 629 52.08 3.02 -45.70
N THR A 630 51.29 3.27 -44.66
CA THR A 630 49.83 3.05 -44.64
C THR A 630 49.13 3.86 -45.73
N VAL A 631 49.42 5.17 -45.82
CA VAL A 631 48.82 6.06 -46.83
C VAL A 631 49.21 5.65 -48.25
N ASN A 632 50.50 5.39 -48.51
CA ASN A 632 50.92 4.97 -49.86
C ASN A 632 50.33 3.64 -50.27
N LYS A 633 50.16 2.70 -49.34
CA LYS A 633 49.50 1.42 -49.64
C LYS A 633 48.05 1.65 -50.05
N VAL A 634 47.30 2.46 -49.31
CA VAL A 634 45.88 2.77 -49.64
C VAL A 634 45.76 3.53 -50.98
N LEU A 635 46.68 4.44 -51.28
CA LEU A 635 46.70 5.17 -52.57
C LEU A 635 47.05 4.22 -53.74
N GLN A 636 48.02 3.32 -53.57
CA GLN A 636 48.38 2.32 -54.58
C GLN A 636 47.24 1.31 -54.83
N ASP A 637 46.51 0.93 -53.80
CA ASP A 637 45.35 0.04 -53.90
C ASP A 637 44.21 0.73 -54.67
N LYS A 638 43.92 2.02 -54.41
CA LYS A 638 42.94 2.82 -55.20
C LYS A 638 43.30 2.88 -56.69
N ASP A 639 44.56 3.17 -57.03
CA ASP A 639 45.04 3.21 -58.42
C ASP A 639 44.94 1.85 -59.14
N SER A 640 44.85 0.75 -58.38
CA SER A 640 44.68 -0.60 -58.90
C SER A 640 43.22 -1.02 -59.09
N GLU A 641 42.29 -0.48 -58.29
CA GLU A 641 40.84 -0.72 -58.38
C GLU A 641 40.16 0.12 -59.49
N ASP A 642 40.65 1.33 -59.78
CA ASP A 642 40.09 2.22 -60.82
C ASP A 642 40.46 1.88 -62.27
N LYS A 643 41.16 0.75 -62.52
CA LYS A 643 41.37 0.25 -63.88
C LYS A 643 40.13 -0.51 -64.38
N PRO A 644 39.49 -0.11 -65.50
CA PRO A 644 38.29 -0.78 -65.99
C PRO A 644 38.59 -2.23 -66.38
N LYS A 645 37.85 -3.19 -65.81
CA LYS A 645 37.82 -4.60 -66.25
C LYS A 645 37.29 -4.65 -67.69
N GLU A 646 38.16 -4.90 -68.67
CA GLU A 646 37.75 -5.20 -70.04
C GLU A 646 36.77 -6.39 -70.06
N LYS A 647 35.55 -6.14 -70.55
CA LYS A 647 34.55 -7.15 -70.85
C LYS A 647 35.10 -8.12 -71.91
N LYS A 648 35.43 -9.34 -71.53
CA LYS A 648 35.49 -10.48 -72.47
C LYS A 648 34.07 -10.83 -72.90
N SER A 649 33.64 -10.32 -74.05
CA SER A 649 32.50 -10.87 -74.79
C SER A 649 32.95 -12.14 -75.52
N GLY A 650 32.55 -13.30 -75.01
CA GLY A 650 32.54 -14.55 -75.77
C GLY A 650 31.21 -14.67 -76.53
N ASN A 651 31.24 -14.98 -77.83
CA ASN A 651 31.15 -16.38 -78.27
C ASN A 651 30.85 -16.53 -79.78
N PHE A 652 31.29 -17.71 -80.27
CA PHE A 652 30.87 -18.49 -81.43
C PHE A 652 31.59 -18.32 -82.79
N SER A 653 32.38 -19.35 -83.10
CA SER A 653 32.87 -19.77 -84.41
C SER A 653 31.75 -20.34 -85.29
N ILE A 654 31.86 -20.20 -86.62
CA ILE A 654 31.63 -21.25 -87.65
C ILE A 654 32.19 -20.76 -89.00
N SER A 655 32.72 -21.73 -89.75
CA SER A 655 33.45 -21.69 -91.03
C SER A 655 32.64 -21.30 -92.27
N LEU A 656 33.30 -20.82 -93.35
CA LEU A 656 33.43 -21.52 -94.65
C LEU A 656 34.18 -20.70 -95.73
N PHE A 657 34.93 -21.48 -96.52
CA PHE A 657 35.63 -21.34 -97.82
C PHE A 657 35.71 -20.08 -98.72
N LYS A 658 36.79 -20.13 -99.51
CA LYS A 658 37.30 -19.30 -100.61
C LYS A 658 36.32 -18.96 -101.76
N LYS A 659 36.72 -17.92 -102.50
CA LYS A 659 36.44 -17.58 -103.91
C LYS A 659 35.91 -18.70 -104.82
N THR A 660 35.04 -18.23 -105.73
CA THR A 660 34.43 -18.81 -106.95
C THR A 660 33.35 -19.85 -106.77
#